data_AF-J3J626-F1
#
_entry.id   AF-J3J626-F1
#
_cell.length_a   1.000
_cell.length_b   1.000
_cell.length_c   1.000
_cell.angle_alpha   90.00
_cell.angle_beta   90.00
_cell.angle_gamma   90.00
#
_symmetry.space_group_name_H-M   'P 1'
#
loop_
_entity.id
_entity.type
_entity.pdbx_description
1 polymer ?
#
loop_
_entity_poly.entity_id
_entity_poly.type
_entity_poly.pdbx_seq_one_letter_code
_entity_poly.pdbx_strand_id
1 'polypeptide(L)'
;MDPRLSRAHGALAGLALGDALGMPTQAMSPAQIRAVYGRITGLVDGDASQPYAPGMPAGSVTDDTEQALLIASLLVRGRGSSSGHAALDAGEFAHALLAWEDSMIARGSLDLLGPSTKAALERVRAGEDPLSVGGAGTTNGAAMRVTPVGIAVSTADPQAFAESVWSSCQVTHATRQGFQSAALVAAAVSLGIDAASSSASDVRALLWEAVSYVDSLPERGAWAPDPDVVAATRRALELASTPPSPSPESLAEQIGSSVASAQAIPMAFALLARDPSPRALLDAANLGGDTDTIGAIAGAILGAAAGVGVFDGSALAQVEEVSRLGLPSVAGELLELRDQVLVGRQEDAPTDASSDATPEVSRGVTSPEEPAPTSSPASPAGRVVLMGQILVDLAVRGEALPSPGGDVWAVDEGMHVGGGFNALVAARRMGAEALSLSPIGEGPYSSLIQAALAREGITDAGPRVAGIDNGFCIAFTDRTGERTFISTKGAETMVPASAWADFVRTMNPGDVLYVDGYLMDHPANKEAAQAALHALPEGVRVVLDVSPVIGIPDGLPTRDVIISMNHREAQEIGKRSEDSSVRDRCREPHEAACAMFGLLGRPVVVRAGAAGAYVARPSVAATDTVHEDASHVPTPRVEAIDTNGAGDAHSGVLAASLAQGIPLERALLLANCAGALSATVVGPASCPSRSQIEAAADALEARADEE
;
A
#
# COMPACT_ATOMS: atom_id res chain seq x y z
N MET A 1 -39.12 -10.34 0.93
CA MET A 1 -37.69 -10.06 0.69
C MET A 1 -37.58 -9.32 -0.62
N ASP A 2 -36.74 -8.29 -0.68
CA ASP A 2 -36.43 -7.61 -1.94
C ASP A 2 -35.89 -8.64 -2.94
N PRO A 3 -36.55 -8.87 -4.09
CA PRO A 3 -36.08 -9.85 -5.08
C PRO A 3 -34.70 -9.47 -5.64
N ARG A 4 -34.29 -8.20 -5.56
CA ARG A 4 -32.95 -7.73 -5.95
C ARG A 4 -31.86 -8.30 -5.05
N LEU A 5 -32.14 -8.55 -3.76
CA LEU A 5 -31.16 -9.12 -2.84
C LEU A 5 -30.71 -10.52 -3.27
N SER A 6 -31.64 -11.35 -3.76
CA SER A 6 -31.30 -12.68 -4.29
C SER A 6 -30.39 -12.59 -5.52
N ARG A 7 -30.56 -11.56 -6.35
CA ARG A 7 -29.78 -11.30 -7.56
C ARG A 7 -28.43 -10.68 -7.28
N ALA A 8 -28.35 -9.71 -6.37
CA ALA A 8 -27.08 -9.15 -5.90
C ALA A 8 -26.22 -10.20 -5.20
N HIS A 9 -26.81 -10.97 -4.29
CA HIS A 9 -26.12 -12.11 -3.67
C HIS A 9 -25.77 -13.16 -4.73
N GLY A 10 -26.67 -13.45 -5.67
CA GLY A 10 -26.41 -14.35 -6.79
C GLY A 10 -25.22 -13.91 -7.62
N ALA A 11 -25.06 -12.61 -7.88
CA ALA A 11 -23.93 -12.07 -8.63
C ALA A 11 -22.60 -12.32 -7.92
N LEU A 12 -22.50 -12.00 -6.61
CA LEU A 12 -21.28 -12.26 -5.85
C LEU A 12 -21.01 -13.75 -5.63
N ALA A 13 -22.04 -14.55 -5.34
CA ALA A 13 -21.92 -15.99 -5.14
C ALA A 13 -21.56 -16.72 -6.45
N GLY A 14 -22.13 -16.27 -7.57
CA GLY A 14 -21.80 -16.77 -8.90
C GLY A 14 -20.37 -16.41 -9.31
N LEU A 15 -19.92 -15.19 -9.02
CA LEU A 15 -18.53 -14.77 -9.19
C LEU A 15 -17.59 -15.74 -8.45
N ALA A 16 -17.80 -15.90 -7.15
CA ALA A 16 -16.97 -16.75 -6.29
C ALA A 16 -17.00 -18.23 -6.69
N LEU A 17 -18.17 -18.74 -7.08
CA LEU A 17 -18.29 -20.13 -7.53
C LEU A 17 -17.60 -20.36 -8.88
N GLY A 18 -17.73 -19.42 -9.82
CA GLY A 18 -17.09 -19.50 -11.13
C GLY A 18 -15.58 -19.45 -11.04
N ASP A 19 -15.07 -18.52 -10.23
CA ASP A 19 -13.66 -18.40 -9.83
C ASP A 19 -13.17 -19.74 -9.23
N ALA A 20 -13.80 -20.22 -8.15
CA ALA A 20 -13.36 -21.44 -7.48
C ALA A 20 -13.43 -22.72 -8.33
N LEU A 21 -14.33 -22.77 -9.33
CA LEU A 21 -14.38 -23.87 -10.30
C LEU A 21 -13.22 -23.79 -11.32
N GLY A 22 -12.83 -22.58 -11.72
CA GLY A 22 -11.74 -22.36 -12.68
C GLY A 22 -10.35 -22.38 -12.04
N MET A 23 -10.22 -22.00 -10.78
CA MET A 23 -8.97 -21.95 -10.00
C MET A 23 -8.04 -23.16 -10.20
N PRO A 24 -8.47 -24.44 -10.14
CA PRO A 24 -7.55 -25.56 -10.32
C PRO A 24 -6.98 -25.69 -11.74
N THR A 25 -7.55 -24.99 -12.72
CA THR A 25 -7.27 -25.17 -14.16
C THR A 25 -6.72 -23.93 -14.87
N GLN A 26 -6.65 -22.78 -14.19
CA GLN A 26 -6.13 -21.55 -14.78
C GLN A 26 -4.70 -21.77 -15.30
N ALA A 27 -4.40 -21.13 -16.43
CA ALA A 27 -3.20 -21.26 -17.25
C ALA A 27 -2.83 -22.68 -17.73
N MET A 28 -3.68 -23.69 -17.50
CA MET A 28 -3.50 -25.01 -18.10
C MET A 28 -4.07 -25.04 -19.51
N SER A 29 -3.45 -25.84 -20.39
CA SER A 29 -4.06 -26.20 -21.67
C SER A 29 -5.20 -27.22 -21.48
N PRO A 30 -6.16 -27.31 -22.42
CA PRO A 30 -7.18 -28.36 -22.40
C PRO A 30 -6.63 -29.78 -22.27
N ALA A 31 -5.45 -30.03 -22.83
CA ALA A 31 -4.80 -31.34 -22.75
C ALA A 31 -4.27 -31.62 -21.34
N GLN A 32 -3.68 -30.63 -20.67
CA GLN A 32 -3.25 -30.74 -19.28
C GLN A 32 -4.44 -30.94 -18.34
N ILE A 33 -5.53 -30.19 -18.52
CA ILE A 33 -6.76 -30.35 -17.71
C ILE A 33 -7.28 -31.78 -17.83
N ARG A 34 -7.37 -32.31 -19.06
CA ARG A 34 -7.78 -33.71 -19.27
C ARG A 34 -6.83 -34.74 -18.67
N ALA A 35 -5.53 -34.47 -18.68
CA ALA A 35 -4.54 -35.38 -18.13
C ALA A 35 -4.59 -35.45 -16.60
N VAL A 36 -4.78 -34.30 -15.94
CA VAL A 36 -4.77 -34.19 -14.47
C VAL A 36 -6.13 -34.50 -13.87
N TYR A 37 -7.20 -33.90 -14.42
CA TYR A 37 -8.54 -33.93 -13.85
C TYR A 37 -9.56 -34.73 -14.67
N GLY A 38 -9.22 -35.10 -15.92
CA GLY A 38 -10.20 -35.64 -16.87
C GLY A 38 -11.17 -34.57 -17.34
N ARG A 39 -12.21 -34.29 -16.55
CA ARG A 39 -13.14 -33.17 -16.78
C ARG A 39 -13.56 -32.60 -15.44
N ILE A 40 -13.44 -31.29 -15.27
CA ILE A 40 -13.99 -30.60 -14.10
C ILE A 40 -15.51 -30.74 -14.13
N THR A 41 -16.07 -31.32 -13.08
CA THR A 41 -17.52 -31.55 -12.90
C THR A 41 -18.05 -30.95 -11.59
N GLY A 42 -17.17 -30.32 -10.81
CA GLY A 42 -17.45 -29.68 -9.53
C GLY A 42 -16.16 -29.08 -8.96
N LEU A 43 -16.21 -28.59 -7.72
CA LEU A 43 -15.05 -28.05 -7.01
C LEU A 43 -14.04 -29.16 -6.73
N VAL A 44 -12.77 -28.92 -7.06
CA VAL A 44 -11.65 -29.85 -6.85
C VAL A 44 -10.42 -29.08 -6.38
N ASP A 45 -9.51 -29.79 -5.71
CA ASP A 45 -8.25 -29.20 -5.26
C ASP A 45 -7.37 -28.84 -6.47
N GLY A 46 -6.61 -27.75 -6.32
CA GLY A 46 -5.52 -27.41 -7.21
C GLY A 46 -4.43 -28.47 -7.14
N ASP A 47 -3.93 -28.91 -8.29
CA ASP A 47 -2.80 -29.83 -8.35
C ASP A 47 -1.56 -29.14 -7.78
N ALA A 48 -0.64 -29.91 -7.20
CA ALA A 48 0.59 -29.34 -6.64
C ALA A 48 1.47 -28.64 -7.71
N SER A 49 1.27 -28.97 -9.00
CA SER A 49 1.95 -28.34 -10.13
C SER A 49 1.24 -27.12 -10.71
N GLN A 50 0.08 -26.72 -10.18
CA GLN A 50 -0.65 -25.53 -10.63
C GLN A 50 0.23 -24.28 -10.32
N PRO A 51 0.53 -23.42 -11.33
CA PRO A 51 1.49 -22.32 -11.20
C PRO A 51 1.11 -21.15 -10.26
N TYR A 52 -0.18 -20.85 -10.12
CA TYR A 52 -0.76 -19.72 -9.35
C TYR A 52 -1.44 -20.14 -8.05
N ALA A 53 -2.00 -21.35 -7.99
CA ALA A 53 -2.73 -21.91 -6.86
C ALA A 53 -2.30 -23.36 -6.54
N PRO A 54 -0.99 -23.61 -6.31
CA PRO A 54 -0.47 -24.96 -6.09
C PRO A 54 -1.06 -25.58 -4.84
N GLY A 55 -1.77 -26.71 -4.98
CA GLY A 55 -2.35 -27.43 -3.85
C GLY A 55 -3.50 -26.71 -3.15
N MET A 56 -4.09 -25.68 -3.78
CA MET A 56 -5.12 -24.87 -3.13
C MET A 56 -6.42 -25.68 -2.96
N PRO A 57 -7.09 -25.67 -1.79
CA PRO A 57 -8.26 -26.52 -1.54
C PRO A 57 -9.45 -26.22 -2.46
N ALA A 58 -10.24 -27.25 -2.75
CA ALA A 58 -11.49 -27.16 -3.48
C ALA A 58 -12.44 -26.13 -2.84
N GLY A 59 -12.89 -25.16 -3.62
CA GLY A 59 -13.72 -24.06 -3.13
C GLY A 59 -12.94 -22.77 -2.78
N SER A 60 -11.61 -22.77 -2.90
CA SER A 60 -10.84 -21.53 -2.75
C SER A 60 -11.02 -20.61 -3.95
N VAL A 61 -11.09 -19.31 -3.69
CA VAL A 61 -11.15 -18.25 -4.69
C VAL A 61 -9.78 -17.64 -4.99
N THR A 62 -9.66 -16.94 -6.11
CA THR A 62 -8.45 -16.25 -6.57
C THR A 62 -8.61 -14.72 -6.48
N ASP A 63 -7.73 -13.99 -7.17
CA ASP A 63 -7.74 -12.54 -7.20
C ASP A 63 -9.01 -11.96 -7.84
N ASP A 64 -9.71 -12.72 -8.68
CA ASP A 64 -11.00 -12.34 -9.26
C ASP A 64 -12.01 -11.95 -8.16
N THR A 65 -12.26 -12.85 -7.21
CA THR A 65 -13.22 -12.62 -6.12
C THR A 65 -12.63 -11.71 -5.05
N GLU A 66 -11.36 -11.91 -4.66
CA GLU A 66 -10.77 -11.11 -3.59
C GLU A 66 -10.68 -9.62 -3.97
N GLN A 67 -10.28 -9.28 -5.21
CA GLN A 67 -10.26 -7.88 -5.66
C GLN A 67 -11.67 -7.31 -5.89
N ALA A 68 -12.66 -8.14 -6.26
CA ALA A 68 -14.05 -7.69 -6.29
C ALA A 68 -14.53 -7.30 -4.88
N LEU A 69 -14.27 -8.11 -3.86
CA LEU A 69 -14.66 -7.77 -2.48
C LEU A 69 -13.90 -6.56 -1.93
N LEU A 70 -12.66 -6.35 -2.38
CA LEU A 70 -11.93 -5.12 -2.11
C LEU A 70 -12.65 -3.88 -2.69
N ILE A 71 -13.11 -3.94 -3.94
CA ILE A 71 -13.91 -2.86 -4.54
C ILE A 71 -15.22 -2.66 -3.77
N ALA A 72 -15.90 -3.74 -3.38
CA ALA A 72 -17.13 -3.64 -2.61
C ALA A 72 -16.91 -2.89 -1.28
N SER A 73 -15.84 -3.24 -0.56
CA SER A 73 -15.45 -2.59 0.69
C SER A 73 -15.19 -1.09 0.50
N LEU A 74 -14.47 -0.71 -0.55
CA LEU A 74 -14.18 0.70 -0.86
C LEU A 74 -15.45 1.49 -1.22
N LEU A 75 -16.34 0.92 -2.03
CA LEU A 75 -17.62 1.54 -2.37
C LEU A 75 -18.50 1.76 -1.13
N VAL A 76 -18.56 0.77 -0.24
CA VAL A 76 -19.33 0.86 1.01
C VAL A 76 -18.71 1.85 1.99
N ARG A 77 -17.37 1.93 2.10
CA ARG A 77 -16.68 2.92 2.94
C ARG A 77 -16.81 4.34 2.41
N GLY A 78 -16.83 4.51 1.09
CA GLY A 78 -17.04 5.81 0.42
C GLY A 78 -18.42 6.42 0.64
N ARG A 79 -19.36 5.70 1.30
CA ARG A 79 -20.66 6.22 1.75
C ARG A 79 -20.47 7.51 2.57
N GLY A 80 -20.89 8.65 2.00
CA GLY A 80 -20.87 9.95 2.67
C GLY A 80 -19.79 10.94 2.18
N SER A 81 -19.00 10.59 1.16
CA SER A 81 -18.14 11.56 0.49
C SER A 81 -18.98 12.60 -0.28
N SER A 82 -18.53 13.86 -0.31
CA SER A 82 -19.26 15.04 -0.79
C SER A 82 -19.68 15.01 -2.28
N SER A 83 -19.30 13.97 -3.02
CA SER A 83 -19.66 13.77 -4.43
C SER A 83 -21.00 13.05 -4.65
N GLY A 84 -21.57 12.34 -3.66
CA GLY A 84 -22.88 11.67 -3.78
C GLY A 84 -22.97 10.52 -4.79
N HIS A 85 -21.87 10.15 -5.45
CA HIS A 85 -21.81 9.07 -6.45
C HIS A 85 -20.98 7.90 -5.92
N ALA A 86 -21.39 6.67 -6.23
CA ALA A 86 -20.65 5.45 -5.90
C ALA A 86 -19.41 5.29 -6.79
N ALA A 87 -18.39 6.11 -6.58
CA ALA A 87 -17.11 6.08 -7.31
C ALA A 87 -15.94 5.85 -6.36
N LEU A 88 -14.92 5.14 -6.82
CA LEU A 88 -13.71 4.88 -6.07
C LEU A 88 -12.76 6.09 -6.10
N ASP A 89 -12.14 6.39 -4.96
CA ASP A 89 -10.95 7.25 -4.95
C ASP A 89 -9.77 6.51 -5.57
N ALA A 90 -9.12 7.11 -6.56
CA ALA A 90 -8.03 6.47 -7.30
C ALA A 90 -6.81 6.19 -6.41
N GLY A 91 -6.53 7.07 -5.44
CA GLY A 91 -5.46 6.90 -4.47
C GLY A 91 -5.76 5.73 -3.54
N GLU A 92 -6.91 5.75 -2.88
CA GLU A 92 -7.34 4.70 -1.96
C GLU A 92 -7.39 3.33 -2.67
N PHE A 93 -7.93 3.30 -3.89
CA PHE A 93 -8.02 2.07 -4.67
C PHE A 93 -6.64 1.50 -5.04
N ALA A 94 -5.71 2.34 -5.51
CA ALA A 94 -4.37 1.89 -5.84
C ALA A 94 -3.62 1.35 -4.61
N HIS A 95 -3.72 2.04 -3.48
CA HIS A 95 -3.12 1.59 -2.22
C HIS A 95 -3.77 0.31 -1.69
N ALA A 96 -5.08 0.16 -1.84
CA ALA A 96 -5.79 -1.05 -1.45
C ALA A 96 -5.31 -2.25 -2.27
N LEU A 97 -5.14 -2.11 -3.59
CA LEU A 97 -4.60 -3.17 -4.44
C LEU A 97 -3.15 -3.53 -4.08
N LEU A 98 -2.31 -2.54 -3.76
CA LEU A 98 -0.94 -2.77 -3.29
C LEU A 98 -0.92 -3.52 -1.95
N ALA A 99 -1.73 -3.09 -0.98
CA ALA A 99 -1.83 -3.75 0.32
C ALA A 99 -2.40 -5.18 0.20
N TRP A 100 -3.31 -5.40 -0.75
CA TRP A 100 -3.82 -6.74 -1.07
C TRP A 100 -2.71 -7.62 -1.65
N GLU A 101 -1.90 -7.13 -2.58
CA GLU A 101 -0.74 -7.86 -3.12
C GLU A 101 0.25 -8.23 -2.01
N ASP A 102 0.59 -7.28 -1.14
CA ASP A 102 1.49 -7.51 0.00
C ASP A 102 0.92 -8.60 0.93
N SER A 103 -0.41 -8.64 1.13
CA SER A 103 -1.10 -9.68 1.90
C SER A 103 -1.06 -11.05 1.22
N MET A 104 -1.18 -11.11 -0.11
CA MET A 104 -1.05 -12.37 -0.87
C MET A 104 0.35 -12.95 -0.71
N ILE A 105 1.38 -12.12 -0.85
CA ILE A 105 2.78 -12.49 -0.68
C ILE A 105 3.00 -13.03 0.74
N ALA A 106 2.47 -12.37 1.77
CA ALA A 106 2.56 -12.83 3.16
C ALA A 106 1.88 -14.20 3.39
N ARG A 107 0.83 -14.53 2.63
CA ARG A 107 0.16 -15.84 2.66
C ARG A 107 0.89 -16.93 1.87
N GLY A 108 2.03 -16.61 1.25
CA GLY A 108 2.83 -17.56 0.45
C GLY A 108 2.26 -17.83 -0.94
N SER A 109 1.31 -17.00 -1.41
CA SER A 109 0.82 -17.06 -2.78
C SER A 109 1.63 -16.08 -3.64
N LEU A 110 2.33 -16.62 -4.62
CA LEU A 110 3.26 -15.87 -5.47
C LEU A 110 2.56 -15.54 -6.79
N ASP A 111 2.52 -14.26 -7.13
CA ASP A 111 2.19 -13.71 -8.47
C ASP A 111 0.71 -13.84 -8.92
N LEU A 112 -0.24 -13.41 -8.08
CA LEU A 112 -1.65 -13.30 -8.45
C LEU A 112 -2.06 -11.98 -9.13
N LEU A 113 -1.13 -11.05 -9.35
CA LEU A 113 -1.46 -9.86 -10.13
C LEU A 113 -1.29 -10.11 -11.63
N GLY A 114 -2.38 -10.02 -12.37
CA GLY A 114 -2.34 -9.98 -13.82
C GLY A 114 -1.38 -8.91 -14.36
N PRO A 115 -0.75 -9.13 -15.53
CA PRO A 115 0.42 -8.36 -15.99
C PRO A 115 0.15 -6.87 -16.15
N SER A 116 -1.07 -6.47 -16.56
CA SER A 116 -1.42 -5.05 -16.68
C SER A 116 -1.62 -4.38 -15.32
N THR A 117 -2.25 -5.06 -14.37
CA THR A 117 -2.42 -4.56 -13.01
C THR A 117 -1.07 -4.41 -12.34
N LYS A 118 -0.22 -5.43 -12.45
CA LYS A 118 1.15 -5.41 -11.95
C LYS A 118 1.95 -4.24 -12.53
N ALA A 119 1.97 -4.07 -13.85
CA ALA A 119 2.70 -2.99 -14.51
C ALA A 119 2.23 -1.59 -14.08
N ALA A 120 0.92 -1.41 -13.86
CA ALA A 120 0.38 -0.14 -13.37
C ALA A 120 0.73 0.09 -11.89
N LEU A 121 0.57 -0.92 -11.04
CA LEU A 121 0.85 -0.82 -9.61
C LEU A 121 2.35 -0.71 -9.31
N GLU A 122 3.23 -1.27 -10.13
CA GLU A 122 4.68 -1.04 -10.04
C GLU A 122 5.03 0.44 -10.26
N ARG A 123 4.35 1.12 -11.19
CA ARG A 123 4.50 2.57 -11.41
C ARG A 123 3.96 3.39 -10.25
N VAL A 124 2.83 2.98 -9.67
CA VAL A 124 2.31 3.61 -8.44
C VAL A 124 3.26 3.36 -7.26
N ARG A 125 3.79 2.15 -7.09
CA ARG A 125 4.79 1.79 -6.06
C ARG A 125 6.11 2.57 -6.27
N ALA A 126 6.40 2.97 -7.51
CA ALA A 126 7.50 3.88 -7.86
C ALA A 126 7.20 5.37 -7.59
N GLY A 127 5.99 5.73 -7.13
CA GLY A 127 5.61 7.08 -6.72
C GLY A 127 4.91 7.91 -7.78
N GLU A 128 4.51 7.32 -8.91
CA GLU A 128 3.66 8.01 -9.89
C GLU A 128 2.22 8.18 -9.36
N ASP A 129 1.61 9.34 -9.60
CA ASP A 129 0.21 9.59 -9.22
C ASP A 129 -0.71 8.55 -9.91
N PRO A 130 -1.55 7.80 -9.18
CA PRO A 130 -2.44 6.79 -9.74
C PRO A 130 -3.30 7.28 -10.91
N LEU A 131 -3.74 8.55 -10.91
CA LEU A 131 -4.49 9.13 -12.01
C LEU A 131 -3.62 9.44 -13.24
N SER A 132 -2.34 9.73 -13.03
CA SER A 132 -1.36 9.99 -14.08
C SER A 132 -0.81 8.71 -14.73
N VAL A 133 -0.76 7.60 -13.98
CA VAL A 133 -0.30 6.30 -14.50
C VAL A 133 -1.23 5.84 -15.62
N GLY A 134 -2.54 5.99 -15.41
CA GLY A 134 -3.63 5.56 -16.29
C GLY A 134 -3.72 4.04 -16.45
N GLY A 135 -2.59 3.35 -16.50
CA GLY A 135 -2.52 1.93 -16.83
C GLY A 135 -2.81 1.71 -18.32
N ALA A 136 -1.82 1.20 -19.04
CA ALA A 136 -1.96 0.80 -20.44
C ALA A 136 -2.62 -0.58 -20.58
N GLY A 137 -3.30 -1.06 -19.53
CA GLY A 137 -3.79 -2.42 -19.45
C GLY A 137 -4.88 -2.72 -20.45
N THR A 138 -4.69 -3.81 -21.20
CA THR A 138 -5.69 -4.38 -22.11
C THR A 138 -6.10 -5.81 -21.73
N THR A 139 -5.60 -6.30 -20.60
CA THR A 139 -6.07 -7.55 -19.97
C THR A 139 -7.40 -7.33 -19.23
N ASN A 140 -8.00 -8.39 -18.71
CA ASN A 140 -9.32 -8.42 -18.10
C ASN A 140 -9.36 -8.00 -16.62
N GLY A 141 -8.24 -7.58 -16.03
CA GLY A 141 -8.13 -7.24 -14.61
C GLY A 141 -9.13 -6.19 -14.12
N ALA A 142 -9.55 -5.26 -14.98
CA ALA A 142 -10.63 -4.33 -14.63
C ALA A 142 -12.02 -4.98 -14.64
N ALA A 143 -12.28 -5.92 -15.55
CA ALA A 143 -13.57 -6.58 -15.71
C ALA A 143 -13.82 -7.66 -14.66
N MET A 144 -12.80 -8.42 -14.26
CA MET A 144 -12.96 -9.51 -13.29
C MET A 144 -13.48 -9.02 -11.93
N ARG A 145 -13.07 -7.82 -11.52
CA ARG A 145 -13.38 -7.22 -10.21
C ARG A 145 -14.58 -6.27 -10.20
N VAL A 146 -15.20 -5.98 -11.34
CA VAL A 146 -16.20 -4.89 -11.47
C VAL A 146 -17.61 -5.23 -10.97
N THR A 147 -17.89 -6.51 -10.66
CA THR A 147 -19.21 -6.98 -10.22
C THR A 147 -19.88 -6.10 -9.13
N PRO A 148 -19.19 -5.63 -8.08
CA PRO A 148 -19.78 -4.75 -7.07
C PRO A 148 -20.31 -3.42 -7.63
N VAL A 149 -19.65 -2.84 -8.64
CA VAL A 149 -20.13 -1.62 -9.31
C VAL A 149 -21.45 -1.89 -10.02
N GLY A 150 -21.57 -3.02 -10.71
CA GLY A 150 -22.82 -3.43 -11.35
C GLY A 150 -23.97 -3.62 -10.36
N ILE A 151 -23.66 -4.07 -9.14
CA ILE A 151 -24.64 -4.16 -8.04
C ILE A 151 -25.00 -2.76 -7.51
N ALA A 152 -24.00 -1.93 -7.22
CA ALA A 152 -24.17 -0.63 -6.57
C ALA A 152 -24.74 0.47 -7.48
N VAL A 153 -24.63 0.35 -8.81
CA VAL A 153 -25.00 1.44 -9.74
C VAL A 153 -25.91 0.95 -10.86
N SER A 154 -27.06 1.63 -11.04
CA SER A 154 -28.03 1.31 -12.09
C SER A 154 -27.63 1.88 -13.45
N THR A 155 -27.91 1.13 -14.51
CA THR A 155 -27.78 1.58 -15.91
C THR A 155 -28.83 2.62 -16.31
N ALA A 156 -29.83 2.89 -15.46
CA ALA A 156 -30.79 3.98 -15.65
C ALA A 156 -30.12 5.37 -15.67
N ASP A 157 -28.93 5.50 -15.09
CA ASP A 157 -28.08 6.69 -15.23
C ASP A 157 -26.77 6.35 -15.97
N PRO A 158 -26.71 6.59 -17.29
CA PRO A 158 -25.53 6.29 -18.08
C PRO A 158 -24.27 7.03 -17.65
N GLN A 159 -24.41 8.26 -17.13
CA GLN A 159 -23.26 9.05 -16.72
C GLN A 159 -22.67 8.53 -15.41
N ALA A 160 -23.51 8.37 -14.38
CA ALA A 160 -23.07 7.84 -13.09
C ALA A 160 -22.52 6.41 -13.22
N PHE A 161 -23.16 5.58 -14.05
CA PHE A 161 -22.68 4.24 -14.37
C PHE A 161 -21.28 4.28 -15.01
N ALA A 162 -21.10 5.10 -16.06
CA ALA A 162 -19.81 5.21 -16.74
C ALA A 162 -18.71 5.77 -15.84
N GLU A 163 -19.02 6.72 -14.96
CA GLU A 163 -18.06 7.29 -14.00
C GLU A 163 -17.65 6.28 -12.92
N SER A 164 -18.62 5.52 -12.38
CA SER A 164 -18.33 4.48 -11.40
C SER A 164 -17.48 3.36 -11.98
N VAL A 165 -17.84 2.86 -13.18
CA VAL A 165 -17.02 1.87 -13.90
C VAL A 165 -15.62 2.44 -14.15
N TRP A 166 -15.52 3.66 -14.69
CA TRP A 166 -14.23 4.29 -14.97
C TRP A 166 -13.35 4.40 -13.72
N SER A 167 -13.93 4.72 -12.56
CA SER A 167 -13.17 4.80 -11.29
C SER A 167 -12.50 3.47 -10.90
N SER A 168 -13.08 2.33 -11.29
CA SER A 168 -12.52 0.98 -11.08
C SER A 168 -11.49 0.53 -12.12
N CYS A 169 -11.42 1.25 -13.26
CA CYS A 169 -10.52 0.96 -14.36
C CYS A 169 -9.29 1.88 -14.36
N GLN A 170 -9.47 3.18 -14.10
CA GLN A 170 -8.55 4.25 -14.50
C GLN A 170 -7.14 4.17 -13.90
N VAL A 171 -6.95 3.40 -12.83
CA VAL A 171 -5.62 3.19 -12.22
C VAL A 171 -4.80 2.18 -13.02
N THR A 172 -5.43 1.11 -13.53
CA THR A 172 -4.71 -0.04 -14.10
C THR A 172 -5.04 -0.34 -15.56
N HIS A 173 -6.18 0.10 -16.04
CA HIS A 173 -6.69 -0.15 -17.39
C HIS A 173 -7.43 1.08 -17.94
N ALA A 174 -6.80 2.27 -17.96
CA ALA A 174 -7.34 3.48 -18.62
C ALA A 174 -7.23 3.41 -20.15
N THR A 175 -7.48 2.24 -20.74
CA THR A 175 -7.59 2.03 -22.18
C THR A 175 -9.06 1.89 -22.57
N ARG A 176 -9.38 2.04 -23.86
CA ARG A 176 -10.72 1.76 -24.39
C ARG A 176 -11.15 0.33 -24.06
N GLN A 177 -10.24 -0.63 -24.22
CA GLN A 177 -10.47 -2.05 -23.97
C GLN A 177 -10.76 -2.30 -22.49
N GLY A 178 -10.01 -1.66 -21.59
CA GLY A 178 -10.21 -1.74 -20.15
C GLY A 178 -11.56 -1.21 -19.69
N PHE A 179 -11.98 -0.05 -20.21
CA PHE A 179 -13.30 0.50 -19.91
C PHE A 179 -14.42 -0.34 -20.50
N GLN A 180 -14.33 -0.71 -21.79
CA GLN A 180 -15.37 -1.51 -22.47
C GLN A 180 -15.58 -2.87 -21.79
N SER A 181 -14.50 -3.55 -21.41
CA SER A 181 -14.59 -4.87 -20.77
C SER A 181 -15.27 -4.80 -19.40
N ALA A 182 -14.87 -3.84 -18.55
CA ALA A 182 -15.50 -3.61 -17.25
C ALA A 182 -16.95 -3.14 -17.38
N ALA A 183 -17.24 -2.23 -18.33
CA ALA A 183 -18.59 -1.73 -18.57
C ALA A 183 -19.55 -2.84 -19.03
N LEU A 184 -19.10 -3.77 -19.87
CA LEU A 184 -19.92 -4.90 -20.33
C LEU A 184 -20.35 -5.80 -19.17
N VAL A 185 -19.41 -6.17 -18.29
CA VAL A 185 -19.70 -7.03 -17.13
C VAL A 185 -20.60 -6.30 -16.14
N ALA A 186 -20.27 -5.05 -15.78
CA ALA A 186 -21.07 -4.25 -14.87
C ALA A 186 -22.50 -3.99 -15.41
N ALA A 187 -22.66 -3.76 -16.71
CA ALA A 187 -23.96 -3.50 -17.32
C ALA A 187 -24.81 -4.77 -17.31
N ALA A 188 -24.24 -5.93 -17.67
CA ALA A 188 -24.94 -7.20 -17.61
C ALA A 188 -25.40 -7.55 -16.17
N VAL A 189 -24.54 -7.32 -15.17
CA VAL A 189 -24.91 -7.50 -13.75
C VAL A 189 -26.03 -6.53 -13.33
N SER A 190 -25.89 -5.25 -13.66
CA SER A 190 -26.85 -4.21 -13.26
C SER A 190 -28.22 -4.39 -13.91
N LEU A 191 -28.27 -4.68 -15.21
CA LEU A 191 -29.50 -5.04 -15.94
C LEU A 191 -30.12 -6.32 -15.37
N GLY A 192 -29.29 -7.29 -14.97
CA GLY A 192 -29.73 -8.50 -14.29
C GLY A 192 -30.47 -8.17 -13.00
N ILE A 193 -29.94 -7.29 -12.16
CA ILE A 193 -30.58 -6.87 -10.91
C ILE A 193 -31.89 -6.11 -11.17
N ASP A 194 -31.91 -5.20 -12.14
CA ASP A 194 -33.10 -4.38 -12.45
C ASP A 194 -34.25 -5.22 -13.05
N ALA A 195 -33.93 -6.30 -13.76
CA ALA A 195 -34.91 -7.23 -14.29
C ALA A 195 -35.67 -8.03 -13.20
N ALA A 196 -35.38 -7.84 -11.90
CA ALA A 196 -36.12 -8.45 -10.78
C ALA A 196 -37.60 -8.07 -10.76
N SER A 197 -37.93 -6.95 -11.40
CA SER A 197 -39.28 -6.43 -11.58
C SER A 197 -40.09 -7.16 -12.69
N SER A 198 -39.45 -7.98 -13.52
CA SER A 198 -40.05 -8.71 -14.65
C SER A 198 -40.11 -10.22 -14.40
N SER A 199 -41.17 -10.89 -14.86
CA SER A 199 -41.47 -12.31 -14.55
C SER A 199 -40.60 -13.35 -15.27
N ALA A 200 -39.65 -12.94 -16.12
CA ALA A 200 -38.60 -13.82 -16.66
C ALA A 200 -37.44 -12.97 -17.21
N SER A 201 -36.22 -13.14 -16.69
CA SER A 201 -35.02 -12.57 -17.33
C SER A 201 -34.49 -13.55 -18.36
N ASP A 202 -34.64 -13.23 -19.64
CA ASP A 202 -33.92 -13.93 -20.70
C ASP A 202 -32.45 -13.49 -20.66
N VAL A 203 -31.58 -14.35 -20.15
CA VAL A 203 -30.14 -14.10 -20.07
C VAL A 203 -29.58 -13.73 -21.44
N ARG A 204 -30.04 -14.36 -22.54
CA ARG A 204 -29.54 -14.06 -23.88
C ARG A 204 -29.89 -12.63 -24.30
N ALA A 205 -31.14 -12.22 -24.07
CA ALA A 205 -31.57 -10.86 -24.38
C ALA A 205 -30.79 -9.82 -23.56
N LEU A 206 -30.56 -10.10 -22.27
CA LEU A 206 -29.76 -9.27 -21.38
C LEU A 206 -28.32 -9.09 -21.86
N LEU A 207 -27.67 -10.14 -22.37
CA LEU A 207 -26.31 -10.04 -22.91
C LEU A 207 -26.26 -9.10 -24.13
N TRP A 208 -27.23 -9.18 -25.03
CA TRP A 208 -27.35 -8.29 -26.19
C TRP A 208 -27.67 -6.84 -25.79
N GLU A 209 -28.51 -6.67 -24.78
CA GLU A 209 -28.83 -5.37 -24.20
C GLU A 209 -27.61 -4.72 -23.58
N ALA A 210 -26.81 -5.47 -22.80
CA ALA A 210 -25.55 -4.97 -22.22
C ALA A 210 -24.57 -4.51 -23.31
N VAL A 211 -24.41 -5.29 -24.39
CA VAL A 211 -23.57 -4.90 -25.54
C VAL A 211 -24.08 -3.60 -26.18
N SER A 212 -25.39 -3.50 -26.41
CA SER A 212 -26.00 -2.31 -27.04
C SER A 212 -25.88 -1.07 -26.15
N TYR A 213 -26.05 -1.26 -24.85
CA TYR A 213 -25.91 -0.20 -23.85
C TYR A 213 -24.48 0.35 -23.81
N VAL A 214 -23.46 -0.52 -23.72
CA VAL A 214 -22.06 -0.08 -23.68
C VAL A 214 -21.63 0.56 -24.99
N ASP A 215 -22.09 0.06 -26.14
CA ASP A 215 -21.85 0.67 -27.46
C ASP A 215 -22.43 2.08 -27.58
N SER A 216 -23.45 2.41 -26.76
CA SER A 216 -24.08 3.74 -26.72
C SER A 216 -23.39 4.73 -25.78
N LEU A 217 -22.51 4.26 -24.89
CA LEU A 217 -21.82 5.13 -23.94
C LEU A 217 -20.76 5.99 -24.66
N PRO A 218 -20.48 7.21 -24.16
CA PRO A 218 -19.36 8.00 -24.66
C PRO A 218 -18.06 7.21 -24.57
N GLU A 219 -17.22 7.35 -25.59
CA GLU A 219 -15.92 6.71 -25.63
C GLU A 219 -15.05 7.20 -24.45
N ARG A 220 -14.39 6.26 -23.76
CA ARG A 220 -13.48 6.54 -22.64
C ARG A 220 -12.22 5.70 -22.76
N GLY A 221 -11.11 6.23 -22.23
CA GLY A 221 -9.82 5.56 -22.21
C GLY A 221 -8.94 5.84 -23.43
N ALA A 222 -7.64 5.65 -23.23
CA ALA A 222 -6.63 5.80 -24.26
C ALA A 222 -6.77 4.73 -25.35
N TRP A 223 -6.38 5.08 -26.57
CA TRP A 223 -6.30 4.13 -27.67
C TRP A 223 -5.20 3.08 -27.40
N ALA A 224 -5.48 1.82 -27.67
CA ALA A 224 -4.51 0.73 -27.69
C ALA A 224 -4.74 -0.14 -28.95
N PRO A 225 -3.70 -0.83 -29.46
CA PRO A 225 -3.77 -1.57 -30.72
C PRO A 225 -4.56 -2.90 -30.65
N ASP A 226 -5.11 -3.27 -29.50
CA ASP A 226 -5.88 -4.49 -29.32
C ASP A 226 -7.30 -4.41 -29.91
N PRO A 227 -7.94 -5.55 -30.24
CA PRO A 227 -9.30 -5.56 -30.76
C PRO A 227 -10.31 -4.84 -29.83
N ASP A 228 -11.31 -4.23 -30.45
CA ASP A 228 -12.43 -3.61 -29.73
C ASP A 228 -13.26 -4.69 -29.00
N VAL A 229 -13.48 -4.50 -27.70
CA VAL A 229 -14.09 -5.53 -26.84
C VAL A 229 -15.60 -5.63 -27.09
N VAL A 230 -16.26 -4.53 -27.41
CA VAL A 230 -17.70 -4.52 -27.74
C VAL A 230 -17.95 -5.27 -29.04
N ALA A 231 -17.14 -4.99 -30.08
CA ALA A 231 -17.22 -5.68 -31.36
C ALA A 231 -16.87 -7.17 -31.23
N ALA A 232 -15.83 -7.52 -30.46
CA ALA A 232 -15.48 -8.90 -30.19
C ALA A 232 -16.60 -9.64 -29.44
N THR A 233 -17.20 -9.00 -28.43
CA THR A 233 -18.33 -9.57 -27.66
C THR A 233 -19.56 -9.76 -28.55
N ARG A 234 -19.90 -8.78 -29.39
CA ARG A 234 -21.00 -8.90 -30.36
C ARG A 234 -20.80 -10.11 -31.27
N ARG A 235 -19.61 -10.26 -31.85
CA ARG A 235 -19.26 -11.42 -32.70
C ARG A 235 -19.36 -12.75 -31.94
N ALA A 236 -18.91 -12.78 -30.69
CA ALA A 236 -18.96 -13.96 -29.85
C ALA A 236 -20.42 -14.39 -29.55
N LEU A 237 -21.32 -13.44 -29.32
CA LEU A 237 -22.76 -13.70 -29.18
C LEU A 237 -23.39 -14.24 -30.47
N GLU A 238 -23.02 -13.70 -31.64
CA GLU A 238 -23.46 -14.21 -32.96
C GLU A 238 -23.00 -15.65 -33.19
N LEU A 239 -21.72 -15.93 -32.91
CA LEU A 239 -21.13 -17.27 -33.02
C LEU A 239 -21.86 -18.27 -32.12
N ALA A 240 -22.04 -17.94 -30.84
CA ALA A 240 -22.74 -18.80 -29.87
C ALA A 240 -24.21 -19.07 -30.24
N SER A 241 -24.84 -18.13 -30.96
CA SER A 241 -26.23 -18.22 -31.41
C SER A 241 -26.39 -18.95 -32.75
N THR A 242 -25.30 -19.33 -33.43
CA THR A 242 -25.34 -19.97 -34.75
C THR A 242 -25.70 -21.46 -34.64
N PRO A 243 -26.72 -21.98 -35.36
CA PRO A 243 -27.05 -23.40 -35.37
C PRO A 243 -26.18 -24.22 -36.35
N PRO A 244 -25.75 -25.45 -36.00
CA PRO A 244 -25.86 -26.07 -34.67
C PRO A 244 -24.97 -25.33 -33.66
N SER A 245 -25.44 -25.22 -32.41
CA SER A 245 -24.71 -24.52 -31.35
C SER A 245 -23.26 -25.02 -31.27
N PRO A 246 -22.26 -24.14 -31.33
CA PRO A 246 -20.87 -24.55 -31.33
C PRO A 246 -20.48 -25.17 -29.98
N SER A 247 -19.52 -26.10 -30.00
CA SER A 247 -18.96 -26.62 -28.75
C SER A 247 -18.13 -25.53 -28.04
N PRO A 248 -17.92 -25.64 -26.71
CA PRO A 248 -17.03 -24.73 -25.99
C PRO A 248 -15.64 -24.63 -26.63
N GLU A 249 -15.10 -25.75 -27.10
CA GLU A 249 -13.79 -25.82 -27.76
C GLU A 249 -13.78 -25.06 -29.08
N SER A 250 -14.83 -25.18 -29.89
CA SER A 250 -14.97 -24.44 -31.16
C SER A 250 -15.12 -22.94 -30.96
N LEU A 251 -15.73 -22.52 -29.84
CA LEU A 251 -15.76 -21.11 -29.44
C LEU A 251 -14.36 -20.64 -29.02
N ALA A 252 -13.62 -21.45 -28.26
CA ALA A 252 -12.27 -21.10 -27.81
C ALA A 252 -11.29 -20.96 -28.98
N GLU A 253 -11.41 -21.77 -30.02
CA GLU A 253 -10.60 -21.64 -31.24
C GLU A 253 -10.84 -20.32 -31.99
N GLN A 254 -12.05 -19.76 -31.92
CA GLN A 254 -12.45 -18.57 -32.68
C GLN A 254 -12.33 -17.27 -31.87
N ILE A 255 -12.52 -17.35 -30.55
CA ILE A 255 -12.54 -16.21 -29.63
C ILE A 255 -11.22 -16.12 -28.86
N GLY A 256 -10.68 -17.26 -28.42
CA GLY A 256 -9.62 -17.36 -27.43
C GLY A 256 -10.15 -17.42 -25.99
N SER A 257 -9.24 -17.71 -25.06
CA SER A 257 -9.52 -17.83 -23.62
C SER A 257 -8.35 -17.32 -22.78
N SER A 258 -7.56 -16.36 -23.27
CA SER A 258 -6.48 -15.74 -22.49
C SER A 258 -6.98 -14.58 -21.62
N VAL A 259 -6.08 -14.05 -20.79
CA VAL A 259 -6.27 -12.84 -19.97
C VAL A 259 -6.60 -11.57 -20.76
N ALA A 260 -6.52 -11.57 -22.10
CA ALA A 260 -6.85 -10.41 -22.92
C ALA A 260 -8.34 -10.06 -22.79
N SER A 261 -8.66 -8.77 -22.58
CA SER A 261 -10.06 -8.31 -22.45
C SER A 261 -10.91 -8.70 -23.66
N ALA A 262 -10.34 -8.64 -24.87
CA ALA A 262 -11.00 -9.03 -26.12
C ALA A 262 -11.18 -10.55 -26.32
N GLN A 263 -10.78 -11.38 -25.35
CA GLN A 263 -10.99 -12.82 -25.35
C GLN A 263 -11.84 -13.28 -24.15
N ALA A 264 -11.43 -12.93 -22.92
CA ALA A 264 -12.10 -13.41 -21.70
C ALA A 264 -13.57 -12.97 -21.60
N ILE A 265 -13.86 -11.69 -21.86
CA ILE A 265 -15.24 -11.14 -21.77
C ILE A 265 -16.12 -11.73 -22.88
N PRO A 266 -15.72 -11.67 -24.17
CA PRO A 266 -16.48 -12.32 -25.24
C PRO A 266 -16.71 -13.81 -25.00
N MET A 267 -15.73 -14.53 -24.45
CA MET A 267 -15.88 -15.95 -24.12
C MET A 267 -16.94 -16.17 -23.05
N ALA A 268 -16.88 -15.46 -21.92
CA ALA A 268 -17.89 -15.58 -20.85
C ALA A 268 -19.31 -15.30 -21.37
N PHE A 269 -19.46 -14.27 -22.20
CA PHE A 269 -20.73 -13.93 -22.88
C PHE A 269 -21.18 -15.04 -23.85
N ALA A 270 -20.27 -15.61 -24.63
CA ALA A 270 -20.57 -16.71 -25.55
C ALA A 270 -20.99 -17.99 -24.83
N LEU A 271 -20.35 -18.33 -23.70
CA LEU A 271 -20.73 -19.51 -22.90
C LEU A 271 -22.17 -19.39 -22.39
N LEU A 272 -22.52 -18.23 -21.84
CA LEU A 272 -23.89 -17.96 -21.36
C LEU A 272 -24.92 -17.86 -22.50
N ALA A 273 -24.55 -17.26 -23.63
CA ALA A 273 -25.42 -17.21 -24.80
C ALA A 273 -25.70 -18.61 -25.37
N ARG A 274 -24.70 -19.50 -25.34
CA ARG A 274 -24.84 -20.90 -25.72
C ARG A 274 -25.77 -21.64 -24.74
N ASP A 275 -25.41 -21.66 -23.46
CA ASP A 275 -26.13 -22.37 -22.39
C ASP A 275 -26.22 -21.50 -21.12
N PRO A 276 -27.33 -20.76 -20.91
CA PRO A 276 -27.51 -19.87 -19.77
C PRO A 276 -27.87 -20.66 -18.49
N SER A 277 -26.93 -21.49 -18.03
CA SER A 277 -27.07 -22.34 -16.84
C SER A 277 -25.71 -22.50 -16.14
N PRO A 278 -25.66 -23.07 -14.92
CA PRO A 278 -24.39 -23.32 -14.23
C PRO A 278 -23.40 -24.21 -15.01
N ARG A 279 -23.86 -24.90 -16.06
CA ARG A 279 -22.98 -25.63 -16.99
C ARG A 279 -21.99 -24.72 -17.71
N ALA A 280 -22.33 -23.45 -17.94
CA ALA A 280 -21.40 -22.48 -18.52
C ALA A 280 -20.14 -22.31 -17.67
N LEU A 281 -20.25 -22.35 -16.33
CA LEU A 281 -19.11 -22.23 -15.41
C LEU A 281 -18.24 -23.49 -15.48
N LEU A 282 -18.87 -24.67 -15.55
CA LEU A 282 -18.15 -25.94 -15.76
C LEU A 282 -17.46 -25.97 -17.13
N ASP A 283 -18.10 -25.44 -18.17
CA ASP A 283 -17.50 -25.35 -19.49
C ASP A 283 -16.29 -24.40 -19.46
N ALA A 284 -16.39 -23.25 -18.78
CA ALA A 284 -15.28 -22.32 -18.55
C ALA A 284 -14.08 -23.01 -17.87
N ALA A 285 -14.33 -23.74 -16.79
CA ALA A 285 -13.31 -24.52 -16.05
C ALA A 285 -12.62 -25.62 -16.89
N ASN A 286 -13.13 -25.95 -18.07
CA ASN A 286 -12.54 -26.94 -18.97
C ASN A 286 -11.96 -26.33 -20.26
N LEU A 287 -12.04 -25.01 -20.47
CA LEU A 287 -11.55 -24.34 -21.69
C LEU A 287 -10.02 -24.27 -21.79
N GLY A 288 -9.33 -24.24 -20.65
CA GLY A 288 -7.93 -23.85 -20.57
C GLY A 288 -7.69 -22.37 -20.82
N GLY A 289 -6.50 -21.89 -20.47
CA GLY A 289 -6.21 -20.46 -20.38
C GLY A 289 -6.76 -19.89 -19.08
N ASP A 290 -7.49 -18.79 -19.15
CA ASP A 290 -7.93 -17.97 -18.02
C ASP A 290 -9.30 -18.39 -17.49
N THR A 291 -9.34 -19.61 -16.94
CA THR A 291 -10.59 -20.34 -16.71
C THR A 291 -11.38 -19.85 -15.50
N ASP A 292 -10.70 -19.38 -14.45
CA ASP A 292 -11.28 -18.74 -13.27
C ASP A 292 -11.95 -17.42 -13.63
N THR A 293 -11.26 -16.49 -14.31
CA THR A 293 -11.87 -15.20 -14.65
C THR A 293 -13.07 -15.35 -15.59
N ILE A 294 -12.98 -16.22 -16.60
CA ILE A 294 -14.11 -16.50 -17.51
C ILE A 294 -15.29 -17.11 -16.72
N GLY A 295 -15.00 -18.03 -15.81
CA GLY A 295 -15.98 -18.64 -14.91
C GLY A 295 -16.64 -17.61 -13.99
N ALA A 296 -15.84 -16.75 -13.37
CA ALA A 296 -16.25 -15.71 -12.45
C ALA A 296 -17.19 -14.71 -13.13
N ILE A 297 -16.83 -14.19 -14.31
CA ILE A 297 -17.69 -13.28 -15.07
C ILE A 297 -19.01 -13.95 -15.48
N ALA A 298 -18.94 -15.19 -15.99
CA ALA A 298 -20.15 -15.92 -16.39
C ALA A 298 -21.07 -16.19 -15.19
N GLY A 299 -20.49 -16.55 -14.04
CA GLY A 299 -21.20 -16.76 -12.79
C GLY A 299 -21.84 -15.49 -12.27
N ALA A 300 -21.13 -14.37 -12.27
CA ALA A 300 -21.66 -13.08 -11.84
C ALA A 300 -22.89 -12.66 -12.64
N ILE A 301 -22.82 -12.76 -13.97
CA ILE A 301 -23.93 -12.39 -14.87
C ILE A 301 -25.12 -13.34 -14.69
N LEU A 302 -24.88 -14.66 -14.65
CA LEU A 302 -25.93 -15.65 -14.47
C LEU A 302 -26.66 -15.47 -13.13
N GLY A 303 -25.90 -15.25 -12.06
CA GLY A 303 -26.42 -15.02 -10.72
C GLY A 303 -27.18 -13.70 -10.60
N ALA A 304 -26.70 -12.63 -11.25
CA ALA A 304 -27.40 -11.36 -11.34
C ALA A 304 -28.74 -11.49 -12.08
N ALA A 305 -28.81 -12.29 -13.14
CA ALA A 305 -30.04 -12.48 -13.90
C ALA A 305 -31.04 -13.41 -13.19
N ALA A 306 -30.57 -14.59 -12.76
CA ALA A 306 -31.43 -15.66 -12.26
C ALA A 306 -31.59 -15.72 -10.73
N GLY A 307 -30.75 -14.99 -9.98
CA GLY A 307 -30.68 -15.06 -8.52
C GLY A 307 -29.85 -16.23 -8.02
N VAL A 308 -29.44 -16.18 -6.75
CA VAL A 308 -28.56 -17.19 -6.13
C VAL A 308 -29.09 -18.63 -6.20
N GLY A 309 -30.42 -18.81 -6.27
CA GLY A 309 -31.04 -20.13 -6.34
C GLY A 309 -30.78 -20.91 -7.63
N VAL A 310 -30.15 -20.30 -8.64
CA VAL A 310 -29.70 -20.99 -9.85
C VAL A 310 -28.51 -21.92 -9.59
N PHE A 311 -27.73 -21.66 -8.54
CA PHE A 311 -26.52 -22.41 -8.21
C PHE A 311 -26.79 -23.53 -7.20
N ASP A 312 -25.89 -24.53 -7.20
CA ASP A 312 -25.95 -25.60 -6.21
C ASP A 312 -25.57 -25.08 -4.82
N GLY A 313 -26.49 -25.23 -3.86
CA GLY A 313 -26.29 -24.70 -2.52
C GLY A 313 -25.15 -25.37 -1.74
N SER A 314 -24.81 -26.62 -2.07
CA SER A 314 -23.70 -27.32 -1.40
C SER A 314 -22.34 -26.80 -1.88
N ALA A 315 -22.19 -26.55 -3.18
CA ALA A 315 -21.00 -25.92 -3.74
C ALA A 315 -20.81 -24.50 -3.20
N LEU A 316 -21.88 -23.70 -3.11
CA LEU A 316 -21.81 -22.35 -2.51
C LEU A 316 -21.39 -22.39 -1.04
N ALA A 317 -21.91 -23.34 -0.27
CA ALA A 317 -21.54 -23.51 1.14
C ALA A 317 -20.06 -23.88 1.29
N GLN A 318 -19.53 -24.74 0.42
CA GLN A 318 -18.11 -25.10 0.42
C GLN A 318 -17.21 -23.90 0.12
N VAL A 319 -17.55 -23.09 -0.90
CA VAL A 319 -16.80 -21.86 -1.21
C VAL A 319 -16.81 -20.90 -0.02
N GLU A 320 -17.97 -20.69 0.61
CA GLU A 320 -18.08 -19.81 1.77
C GLU A 320 -17.31 -20.35 2.99
N GLU A 321 -17.31 -21.67 3.23
CA GLU A 321 -16.57 -22.30 4.33
C GLU A 321 -15.05 -22.15 4.16
N VAL A 322 -14.54 -22.36 2.95
CA VAL A 322 -13.12 -22.31 2.63
C VAL A 322 -12.61 -20.87 2.59
N SER A 323 -13.36 -19.97 1.95
CA SER A 323 -12.89 -18.60 1.66
C SER A 323 -13.45 -17.52 2.59
N ARG A 324 -14.48 -17.80 3.40
CA ARG A 324 -15.03 -16.92 4.44
C ARG A 324 -15.37 -15.51 3.95
N LEU A 325 -16.20 -15.44 2.90
CA LEU A 325 -16.37 -14.24 2.09
C LEU A 325 -17.47 -13.28 2.60
N GLY A 326 -18.45 -13.74 3.36
CA GLY A 326 -19.52 -12.91 3.91
C GLY A 326 -20.48 -12.33 2.85
N LEU A 327 -20.62 -13.00 1.71
CA LEU A 327 -21.29 -12.47 0.50
C LEU A 327 -22.72 -11.93 0.71
N PRO A 328 -23.59 -12.54 1.54
CA PRO A 328 -24.93 -12.02 1.76
C PRO A 328 -24.95 -10.61 2.36
N SER A 329 -24.01 -10.30 3.27
CA SER A 329 -23.90 -8.98 3.92
C SER A 329 -23.45 -7.94 2.90
N VAL A 330 -22.39 -8.26 2.15
CA VAL A 330 -21.83 -7.38 1.12
C VAL A 330 -22.88 -7.05 0.05
N ALA A 331 -23.67 -8.04 -0.38
CA ALA A 331 -24.75 -7.81 -1.34
C ALA A 331 -25.82 -6.85 -0.81
N GLY A 332 -26.17 -6.94 0.48
CA GLY A 332 -27.10 -6.03 1.13
C GLY A 332 -26.57 -4.59 1.15
N GLU A 333 -25.31 -4.41 1.54
CA GLU A 333 -24.67 -3.09 1.57
C GLU A 333 -24.56 -2.48 0.17
N LEU A 334 -24.21 -3.25 -0.86
CA LEU A 334 -24.14 -2.70 -2.22
C LEU A 334 -25.52 -2.30 -2.76
N LEU A 335 -26.59 -3.03 -2.41
CA LEU A 335 -27.95 -2.66 -2.79
C LEU A 335 -28.47 -1.43 -2.06
N GLU A 336 -28.16 -1.29 -0.77
CA GLU A 336 -28.45 -0.06 -0.04
C GLU A 336 -27.77 1.15 -0.68
N LEU A 337 -26.52 1.00 -1.15
CA LEU A 337 -25.81 2.05 -1.87
C LEU A 337 -26.52 2.38 -3.20
N ARG A 338 -26.98 1.35 -3.92
CA ARG A 338 -27.79 1.50 -5.15
C ARG A 338 -29.06 2.32 -4.90
N ASP A 339 -29.76 2.04 -3.81
CA ASP A 339 -31.03 2.72 -3.50
C ASP A 339 -30.81 4.18 -3.07
N GLN A 340 -29.74 4.50 -2.34
CA GLN A 340 -29.43 5.87 -1.93
C GLN A 340 -29.16 6.81 -3.10
N VAL A 341 -28.44 6.33 -4.13
CA VAL A 341 -28.19 7.09 -5.36
C VAL A 341 -29.49 7.38 -6.12
N LEU A 342 -30.47 6.48 -6.03
CA LEU A 342 -31.80 6.68 -6.62
C LEU A 342 -32.67 7.65 -5.80
N VAL A 343 -32.55 7.67 -4.47
CA VAL A 343 -33.34 8.54 -3.56
C VAL A 343 -32.85 9.98 -3.55
N GLY A 344 -31.53 10.24 -3.58
CA GLY A 344 -30.98 11.61 -3.67
C GLY A 344 -31.50 12.41 -4.88
N ARG A 345 -31.98 11.71 -5.91
CA ARG A 345 -32.61 12.31 -7.10
C ARG A 345 -34.09 12.68 -6.94
N GLN A 346 -34.82 12.06 -6.02
CA GLN A 346 -36.22 12.46 -5.78
C GLN A 346 -36.33 13.80 -5.05
N GLU A 347 -35.29 14.20 -4.31
CA GLU A 347 -35.23 15.51 -3.66
C GLU A 347 -34.72 16.63 -4.60
N ASP A 348 -33.93 16.31 -5.62
CA ASP A 348 -33.34 17.26 -6.58
C ASP A 348 -34.16 17.49 -7.88
N ALA A 349 -35.34 16.86 -8.03
CA ALA A 349 -36.23 17.11 -9.17
C ALA A 349 -37.07 18.39 -8.95
N PRO A 350 -37.06 19.38 -9.87
CA PRO A 350 -37.80 20.62 -9.68
C PRO A 350 -39.30 20.37 -9.76
N THR A 351 -40.02 20.85 -8.75
CA THR A 351 -41.49 20.93 -8.76
C THR A 351 -41.92 22.06 -9.69
N ASP A 352 -42.64 21.67 -10.74
CA ASP A 352 -43.29 22.57 -11.69
C ASP A 352 -44.34 23.43 -10.97
N ALA A 353 -44.10 24.75 -10.89
CA ALA A 353 -45.15 25.75 -10.73
C ALA A 353 -44.68 27.13 -11.25
N SER A 354 -45.47 27.66 -12.18
CA SER A 354 -45.30 28.91 -12.91
C SER A 354 -45.23 30.18 -12.05
N SER A 355 -44.43 31.17 -12.47
CA SER A 355 -44.95 32.45 -12.99
C SER A 355 -43.82 33.42 -13.38
N ASP A 356 -43.88 33.88 -14.63
CA ASP A 356 -43.59 35.24 -15.12
C ASP A 356 -42.67 36.17 -14.30
N ALA A 357 -41.49 36.47 -14.85
CA ALA A 357 -40.99 37.83 -15.08
C ALA A 357 -39.58 37.81 -15.69
N THR A 358 -39.38 38.54 -16.78
CA THR A 358 -38.07 39.04 -17.24
C THR A 358 -38.07 40.56 -17.08
N PRO A 359 -36.94 41.28 -17.23
CA PRO A 359 -35.53 40.96 -16.96
C PRO A 359 -34.86 42.07 -16.10
N GLU A 360 -33.60 41.93 -15.69
CA GLU A 360 -32.60 43.02 -15.83
C GLU A 360 -31.19 42.62 -15.35
N VAL A 361 -30.22 43.05 -16.15
CA VAL A 361 -28.78 42.95 -15.93
C VAL A 361 -28.34 44.15 -15.10
N SER A 362 -27.73 43.93 -13.94
CA SER A 362 -26.98 44.97 -13.22
C SER A 362 -25.67 44.42 -12.69
N ARG A 363 -24.59 45.11 -13.08
CA ARG A 363 -23.21 44.93 -12.62
C ARG A 363 -23.10 45.34 -11.14
N GLY A 364 -22.48 44.48 -10.35
CA GLY A 364 -21.99 44.82 -9.01
C GLY A 364 -20.70 44.06 -8.72
N VAL A 365 -19.57 44.72 -9.00
CA VAL A 365 -18.26 44.32 -8.46
C VAL A 365 -18.24 44.78 -7.00
N THR A 366 -18.20 43.82 -6.08
CA THR A 366 -17.81 44.04 -4.68
C THR A 366 -16.95 42.85 -4.24
N SER A 367 -15.64 43.05 -4.14
CA SER A 367 -14.78 42.30 -3.22
C SER A 367 -14.88 42.95 -1.82
N PRO A 368 -14.32 42.38 -0.74
CA PRO A 368 -14.12 40.98 -0.34
C PRO A 368 -14.81 40.69 1.02
N GLU A 369 -14.95 39.44 1.45
CA GLU A 369 -15.26 39.14 2.86
C GLU A 369 -14.35 38.01 3.39
N GLU A 370 -13.58 38.35 4.42
CA GLU A 370 -12.59 37.55 5.13
C GLU A 370 -13.22 36.34 5.84
N PRO A 371 -12.52 35.18 5.93
CA PRO A 371 -12.81 34.17 6.93
C PRO A 371 -12.36 34.62 8.32
N ALA A 372 -13.25 34.48 9.31
CA ALA A 372 -12.96 34.70 10.73
C ALA A 372 -11.98 33.64 11.30
N PRO A 373 -11.28 33.94 12.40
CA PRO A 373 -9.90 33.55 12.61
C PRO A 373 -9.76 32.14 13.18
N THR A 374 -9.11 31.25 12.43
CA THR A 374 -8.38 30.15 13.04
C THR A 374 -7.18 30.75 13.78
N SER A 375 -7.02 30.35 15.04
CA SER A 375 -5.90 30.65 15.94
C SER A 375 -4.59 30.98 15.21
N SER A 376 -3.94 32.06 15.65
CA SER A 376 -2.65 32.59 15.17
C SER A 376 -1.69 31.54 14.60
N PRO A 377 -0.95 31.83 13.52
CA PRO A 377 0.09 30.93 13.05
C PRO A 377 1.11 30.77 14.18
N ALA A 378 1.14 29.58 14.78
CA ALA A 378 2.33 29.12 15.45
C ALA A 378 3.49 29.30 14.46
N SER A 379 4.64 29.76 14.94
CA SER A 379 5.86 29.90 14.15
C SER A 379 5.99 28.71 13.19
N PRO A 380 6.38 28.92 11.92
CA PRO A 380 6.45 27.84 10.94
C PRO A 380 7.25 26.67 11.55
N ALA A 381 6.65 25.47 11.56
CA ALA A 381 7.28 24.28 12.14
C ALA A 381 8.65 24.06 11.45
N GLY A 382 9.67 23.74 12.25
CA GLY A 382 11.01 23.48 11.74
C GLY A 382 11.07 22.23 10.86
N ARG A 383 12.17 22.11 10.12
CA ARG A 383 12.44 20.98 9.21
C ARG A 383 13.36 19.96 9.86
N VAL A 384 13.30 18.71 9.41
CA VAL A 384 14.26 17.67 9.75
C VAL A 384 15.24 17.49 8.57
N VAL A 385 16.52 17.72 8.81
CA VAL A 385 17.57 17.66 7.79
C VAL A 385 18.54 16.53 8.14
N LEU A 386 18.63 15.50 7.31
CA LEU A 386 19.61 14.42 7.45
C LEU A 386 20.96 14.90 6.92
N MET A 387 21.98 14.88 7.77
CA MET A 387 23.40 14.86 7.40
C MET A 387 23.94 13.47 7.67
N GLY A 388 23.92 12.62 6.64
CA GLY A 388 24.22 11.20 6.80
C GLY A 388 24.20 10.42 5.49
N GLN A 389 24.15 9.10 5.59
CA GLN A 389 24.27 8.16 4.48
C GLN A 389 22.95 7.48 4.16
N ILE A 390 22.66 7.35 2.87
CA ILE A 390 21.59 6.52 2.34
C ILE A 390 22.23 5.53 1.37
N LEU A 391 21.87 4.27 1.54
CA LEU A 391 22.39 3.13 0.80
C LEU A 391 21.26 2.12 0.58
N VAL A 392 21.50 1.12 -0.27
CA VAL A 392 20.52 0.07 -0.57
C VAL A 392 20.83 -1.20 0.23
N ASP A 393 19.88 -1.67 1.02
CA ASP A 393 19.95 -2.93 1.73
C ASP A 393 19.50 -4.07 0.80
N LEU A 394 20.36 -5.07 0.60
CA LEU A 394 20.06 -6.36 -0.02
C LEU A 394 19.73 -7.33 1.11
N ALA A 395 18.44 -7.52 1.39
CA ALA A 395 18.00 -8.33 2.52
C ALA A 395 17.92 -9.81 2.13
N VAL A 396 18.53 -10.67 2.95
CA VAL A 396 18.53 -12.11 2.76
C VAL A 396 18.35 -12.83 4.09
N ARG A 397 17.60 -13.94 4.10
CA ARG A 397 17.35 -14.75 5.30
C ARG A 397 17.85 -16.18 5.11
N GLY A 398 18.59 -16.71 6.08
CA GLY A 398 19.08 -18.09 6.04
C GLY A 398 19.20 -18.73 7.41
N GLU A 399 19.65 -19.98 7.47
CA GLU A 399 19.81 -20.67 8.76
C GLU A 399 20.93 -20.06 9.61
N ALA A 400 22.10 -19.84 8.98
CA ALA A 400 23.30 -19.24 9.56
C ALA A 400 24.24 -18.78 8.44
N LEU A 401 25.21 -17.93 8.76
CA LEU A 401 26.27 -17.56 7.81
C LEU A 401 27.13 -18.79 7.44
N PRO A 402 27.61 -18.89 6.18
CA PRO A 402 28.49 -19.96 5.78
C PRO A 402 29.85 -19.88 6.50
N SER A 403 30.46 -21.02 6.80
CA SER A 403 31.86 -21.05 7.20
C SER A 403 32.77 -20.58 6.05
N PRO A 404 33.99 -20.08 6.33
CA PRO A 404 34.93 -19.70 5.27
C PRO A 404 35.11 -20.81 4.22
N GLY A 405 34.80 -20.48 2.95
CA GLY A 405 34.86 -21.42 1.82
C GLY A 405 33.61 -22.29 1.61
N GLY A 406 32.56 -22.12 2.41
CA GLY A 406 31.27 -22.80 2.25
C GLY A 406 30.20 -21.94 1.58
N ASP A 407 29.06 -22.56 1.31
CA ASP A 407 27.85 -21.96 0.73
C ASP A 407 26.61 -22.31 1.57
N VAL A 408 25.61 -21.43 1.53
CA VAL A 408 24.30 -21.64 2.16
C VAL A 408 23.22 -21.13 1.22
N TRP A 409 22.08 -21.82 1.21
CA TRP A 409 20.88 -21.31 0.56
C TRP A 409 20.23 -20.27 1.48
N ALA A 410 19.89 -19.12 0.91
CA ALA A 410 19.15 -18.06 1.59
C ALA A 410 17.91 -17.70 0.77
N VAL A 411 16.89 -17.22 1.48
CA VAL A 411 15.70 -16.59 0.92
C VAL A 411 16.05 -15.15 0.60
N ASP A 412 15.81 -14.73 -0.65
CA ASP A 412 15.90 -13.33 -1.05
C ASP A 412 14.69 -12.58 -0.48
N GLU A 413 14.95 -11.55 0.31
CA GLU A 413 13.92 -10.67 0.87
C GLU A 413 13.84 -9.33 0.13
N GLY A 414 14.64 -9.15 -0.92
CA GLY A 414 14.60 -8.02 -1.81
C GLY A 414 15.47 -6.84 -1.40
N MET A 415 15.36 -5.78 -2.21
CA MET A 415 16.13 -4.54 -2.06
C MET A 415 15.31 -3.48 -1.34
N HIS A 416 15.89 -2.87 -0.32
CA HIS A 416 15.28 -1.79 0.45
C HIS A 416 16.21 -0.58 0.45
N VAL A 417 15.66 0.63 0.50
CA VAL A 417 16.48 1.82 0.75
C VAL A 417 16.58 1.99 2.27
N GLY A 418 17.81 2.03 2.80
CA GLY A 418 18.10 2.03 4.22
C GLY A 418 18.94 3.23 4.68
N GLY A 419 19.62 3.08 5.81
CA GLY A 419 20.38 4.16 6.46
C GLY A 419 19.47 5.30 6.93
N GLY A 420 19.95 6.54 6.79
CA GLY A 420 19.22 7.74 7.24
C GLY A 420 17.85 7.95 6.57
N PHE A 421 17.56 7.24 5.48
CA PHE A 421 16.25 7.26 4.83
C PHE A 421 15.12 6.85 5.78
N ASN A 422 15.31 5.80 6.58
CA ASN A 422 14.29 5.27 7.49
C ASN A 422 13.83 6.34 8.50
N ALA A 423 14.77 7.11 9.04
CA ALA A 423 14.49 8.19 9.99
C ALA A 423 13.76 9.36 9.32
N LEU A 424 14.09 9.67 8.06
CA LEU A 424 13.36 10.70 7.30
C LEU A 424 11.94 10.28 6.99
N VAL A 425 11.69 9.00 6.67
CA VAL A 425 10.33 8.46 6.52
C VAL A 425 9.54 8.64 7.82
N ALA A 426 10.14 8.28 8.96
CA ALA A 426 9.51 8.48 10.26
C ALA A 426 9.18 9.96 10.55
N ALA A 427 10.08 10.88 10.16
CA ALA A 427 9.81 12.31 10.27
C ALA A 427 8.64 12.77 9.38
N ARG A 428 8.55 12.25 8.14
CA ARG A 428 7.42 12.50 7.23
C ARG A 428 6.11 11.95 7.76
N ARG A 429 6.10 10.78 8.40
CA ARG A 429 4.90 10.19 9.03
C ARG A 429 4.36 11.06 10.16
N MET A 430 5.22 11.80 10.86
CA MET A 430 4.82 12.81 11.85
C MET A 430 4.38 14.15 11.24
N GLY A 431 4.46 14.31 9.92
CA GLY A 431 4.08 15.52 9.20
C GLY A 431 5.16 16.60 9.15
N ALA A 432 6.40 16.32 9.57
CA ALA A 432 7.50 17.27 9.43
C ALA A 432 7.98 17.34 7.97
N GLU A 433 8.47 18.51 7.55
CA GLU A 433 9.27 18.62 6.32
C GLU A 433 10.60 17.90 6.53
N ALA A 434 11.00 17.06 5.58
CA ALA A 434 12.20 16.24 5.68
C ALA A 434 13.10 16.47 4.46
N LEU A 435 14.40 16.63 4.71
CA LEU A 435 15.41 16.86 3.68
C LEU A 435 16.59 15.90 3.86
N SER A 436 17.10 15.37 2.76
CA SER A 436 18.31 14.56 2.73
C SER A 436 19.49 15.37 2.18
N LEU A 437 20.59 15.42 2.94
CA LEU A 437 21.90 15.88 2.45
C LEU A 437 22.82 14.72 2.10
N SER A 438 22.29 13.50 1.97
CA SER A 438 23.12 12.34 1.64
C SER A 438 23.68 12.47 0.23
N PRO A 439 24.98 12.20 -0.01
CA PRO A 439 25.52 12.19 -1.36
C PRO A 439 24.85 11.11 -2.22
N ILE A 440 24.51 11.46 -3.46
CA ILE A 440 23.92 10.53 -4.43
C ILE A 440 24.78 10.46 -5.67
N GLY A 441 25.04 9.23 -6.10
CA GLY A 441 25.86 8.90 -7.24
C GLY A 441 25.12 8.84 -8.57
N GLU A 442 25.72 8.07 -9.49
CA GLU A 442 25.17 7.71 -10.79
C GLU A 442 25.14 6.17 -10.89
N GLY A 443 23.94 5.59 -10.91
CA GLY A 443 23.75 4.15 -11.05
C GLY A 443 22.39 3.65 -10.57
N PRO A 444 22.14 2.33 -10.67
CA PRO A 444 20.88 1.73 -10.25
C PRO A 444 20.55 1.96 -8.77
N TYR A 445 21.52 1.87 -7.85
CA TYR A 445 21.25 2.09 -6.42
C TYR A 445 20.94 3.57 -6.13
N SER A 446 21.67 4.48 -6.77
CA SER A 446 21.42 5.92 -6.73
C SER A 446 20.00 6.25 -7.24
N SER A 447 19.59 5.60 -8.33
CA SER A 447 18.26 5.78 -8.91
C SER A 447 17.15 5.27 -7.98
N LEU A 448 17.36 4.12 -7.32
CA LEU A 448 16.45 3.58 -6.31
C LEU A 448 16.31 4.53 -5.12
N ILE A 449 17.42 5.11 -4.65
CA ILE A 449 17.43 6.07 -3.55
C ILE A 449 16.67 7.35 -3.94
N GLN A 450 16.92 7.90 -5.13
CA GLN A 450 16.21 9.08 -5.63
C GLN A 450 14.71 8.84 -5.73
N ALA A 451 14.31 7.69 -6.29
CA ALA A 451 12.90 7.31 -6.38
C ALA A 451 12.26 7.16 -4.99
N ALA A 452 12.97 6.55 -4.03
CA ALA A 452 12.48 6.38 -2.67
C ALA A 452 12.31 7.72 -1.93
N LEU A 453 13.27 8.64 -2.06
CA LEU A 453 13.17 10.00 -1.52
C LEU A 453 11.96 10.75 -2.10
N ALA A 454 11.79 10.70 -3.42
CA ALA A 454 10.67 11.33 -4.11
C ALA A 454 9.31 10.76 -3.66
N ARG A 455 9.20 9.42 -3.57
CA ARG A 455 7.98 8.73 -3.13
C ARG A 455 7.51 9.16 -1.74
N GLU A 456 8.44 9.38 -0.81
CA GLU A 456 8.11 9.79 0.57
C GLU A 456 8.00 11.32 0.73
N GLY A 457 8.14 12.07 -0.36
CA GLY A 457 8.13 13.54 -0.34
C GLY A 457 9.27 14.13 0.49
N ILE A 458 10.44 13.49 0.47
CA ILE A 458 11.66 13.96 1.12
C ILE A 458 12.45 14.77 0.09
N THR A 459 12.80 16.01 0.44
CA THR A 459 13.57 16.86 -0.47
C THR A 459 15.01 16.40 -0.52
N ASP A 460 15.47 16.03 -1.70
CA ASP A 460 16.85 15.68 -1.97
C ASP A 460 17.67 16.96 -2.24
N ALA A 461 18.48 17.34 -1.25
CA ALA A 461 19.40 18.48 -1.30
C ALA A 461 20.86 18.04 -1.17
N GLY A 462 21.13 16.75 -1.37
CA GLY A 462 22.45 16.16 -1.24
C GLY A 462 23.36 16.46 -2.44
N PRO A 463 24.69 16.42 -2.25
CA PRO A 463 25.64 16.59 -3.35
C PRO A 463 25.54 15.43 -4.35
N ARG A 464 25.84 15.72 -5.62
CA ARG A 464 25.94 14.71 -6.68
C ARG A 464 27.38 14.27 -6.88
N VAL A 465 27.61 12.97 -6.96
CA VAL A 465 28.93 12.37 -7.13
C VAL A 465 28.98 11.63 -8.47
N ALA A 466 29.70 12.16 -9.44
CA ALA A 466 29.75 11.59 -10.78
C ALA A 466 30.60 10.31 -10.85
N GLY A 467 30.21 9.37 -11.71
CA GLY A 467 31.00 8.19 -12.07
C GLY A 467 31.07 7.06 -11.02
N ILE A 468 30.22 7.09 -9.99
CA ILE A 468 30.12 6.03 -8.98
C ILE A 468 28.68 5.90 -8.48
N ASP A 469 28.22 4.69 -8.22
CA ASP A 469 26.90 4.44 -7.64
C ASP A 469 26.92 4.59 -6.11
N ASN A 470 25.77 4.69 -5.47
CA ASN A 470 25.65 4.53 -4.02
C ASN A 470 25.99 3.08 -3.61
N GLY A 471 26.51 2.93 -2.40
CA GLY A 471 26.81 1.65 -1.81
C GLY A 471 25.55 0.84 -1.53
N PHE A 472 25.77 -0.46 -1.32
CA PHE A 472 24.76 -1.38 -0.82
C PHE A 472 25.25 -2.10 0.45
N CYS A 473 24.31 -2.62 1.22
CA CYS A 473 24.56 -3.42 2.41
C CYS A 473 23.83 -4.76 2.28
N ILE A 474 24.55 -5.88 2.39
CA ILE A 474 23.91 -7.18 2.53
C ILE A 474 23.49 -7.34 3.98
N ALA A 475 22.19 -7.43 4.22
CA ALA A 475 21.61 -7.70 5.53
C ALA A 475 21.22 -9.18 5.60
N PHE A 476 22.05 -9.99 6.27
CA PHE A 476 21.77 -11.41 6.49
C PHE A 476 21.09 -11.62 7.85
N THR A 477 19.85 -12.12 7.82
CA THR A 477 19.12 -12.51 9.03
C THR A 477 19.22 -14.02 9.24
N ASP A 478 19.74 -14.44 10.39
CA ASP A 478 19.85 -15.87 10.71
C ASP A 478 18.57 -16.44 11.36
N ARG A 479 18.53 -17.75 11.63
CA ARG A 479 17.38 -18.43 12.26
C ARG A 479 17.03 -17.94 13.66
N THR A 480 17.93 -17.23 14.32
CA THR A 480 17.69 -16.63 15.65
C THR A 480 17.08 -15.24 15.55
N GLY A 481 17.00 -14.69 14.33
CA GLY A 481 16.59 -13.31 14.08
C GLY A 481 17.74 -12.30 14.25
N GLU A 482 18.95 -12.76 14.56
CA GLU A 482 20.14 -11.90 14.63
C GLU A 482 20.56 -11.51 13.21
N ARG A 483 20.92 -10.24 13.02
CA ARG A 483 21.32 -9.69 11.72
C ARG A 483 22.80 -9.41 11.67
N THR A 484 23.42 -9.78 10.55
CA THR A 484 24.81 -9.43 10.22
C THR A 484 24.83 -8.65 8.93
N PHE A 485 25.62 -7.57 8.90
CA PHE A 485 25.68 -6.64 7.78
C PHE A 485 27.03 -6.69 7.08
N ILE A 486 27.02 -6.69 5.75
CA ILE A 486 28.22 -6.54 4.92
C ILE A 486 27.99 -5.37 3.97
N SER A 487 28.59 -4.23 4.28
CA SER A 487 28.38 -2.98 3.55
C SER A 487 29.53 -2.68 2.58
N THR A 488 29.18 -2.10 1.44
CA THR A 488 30.11 -1.53 0.48
C THR A 488 30.19 -0.02 0.62
N LYS A 489 31.17 0.60 -0.04
CA LYS A 489 31.38 2.05 -0.04
C LYS A 489 31.09 2.58 -1.44
N GLY A 490 30.17 3.53 -1.55
CA GLY A 490 29.82 4.20 -2.80
C GLY A 490 29.83 5.73 -2.65
N ALA A 491 28.99 6.38 -3.45
CA ALA A 491 28.83 7.84 -3.51
C ALA A 491 28.59 8.48 -2.13
N GLU A 492 27.82 7.83 -1.25
CA GLU A 492 27.48 8.28 0.12
C GLU A 492 28.71 8.50 1.02
N THR A 493 29.88 8.02 0.59
CA THR A 493 31.15 8.14 1.30
C THR A 493 32.08 9.24 0.76
N MET A 494 31.62 9.97 -0.27
CA MET A 494 32.41 10.92 -1.05
C MET A 494 31.85 12.34 -0.97
N VAL A 495 31.46 12.79 0.23
CA VAL A 495 30.94 14.15 0.39
C VAL A 495 32.02 15.18 0.01
N PRO A 496 31.70 16.21 -0.80
CA PRO A 496 32.59 17.34 -0.99
C PRO A 496 32.80 18.10 0.33
N ALA A 497 34.03 18.50 0.62
CA ALA A 497 34.44 19.01 1.93
C ALA A 497 33.57 20.16 2.50
N SER A 498 33.03 21.04 1.64
CA SER A 498 32.19 22.17 2.09
C SER A 498 30.69 21.91 1.99
N ALA A 499 30.23 20.84 1.34
CA ALA A 499 28.84 20.69 0.91
C ALA A 499 27.84 20.78 2.07
N TRP A 500 28.10 20.05 3.16
CA TRP A 500 27.24 20.12 4.35
C TRP A 500 27.37 21.47 5.07
N ALA A 501 28.58 22.00 5.22
CA ALA A 501 28.80 23.29 5.87
C ALA A 501 28.11 24.45 5.13
N ASP A 502 28.06 24.40 3.81
CA ASP A 502 27.38 25.40 2.98
C ASP A 502 25.87 25.34 3.16
N PHE A 503 25.29 24.14 3.26
CA PHE A 503 23.86 23.97 3.49
C PHE A 503 23.43 24.36 4.90
N VAL A 504 24.12 23.86 5.94
CA VAL A 504 23.66 24.05 7.34
C VAL A 504 23.66 25.52 7.77
N ARG A 505 24.47 26.38 7.14
CA ARG A 505 24.43 27.85 7.36
C ARG A 505 23.10 28.48 6.95
N THR A 506 22.29 27.80 6.15
CA THR A 506 20.95 28.25 5.71
C THR A 506 19.83 27.75 6.62
N MET A 507 20.13 26.93 7.62
CA MET A 507 19.13 26.40 8.56
C MET A 507 18.65 27.48 9.52
N ASN A 508 17.36 27.40 9.87
CA ASN A 508 16.72 28.36 10.75
C ASN A 508 16.66 27.85 12.20
N PRO A 509 16.62 28.75 13.19
CA PRO A 509 16.26 28.38 14.55
C PRO A 509 14.94 27.61 14.57
N GLY A 510 14.95 26.41 15.14
CA GLY A 510 13.80 25.50 15.11
C GLY A 510 13.98 24.26 14.24
N ASP A 511 14.83 24.32 13.20
CA ASP A 511 15.22 23.14 12.40
C ASP A 511 15.98 22.12 13.27
N VAL A 512 15.94 20.86 12.84
CA VAL A 512 16.66 19.74 13.46
C VAL A 512 17.62 19.13 12.44
N LEU A 513 18.91 19.12 12.75
CA LEU A 513 19.94 18.36 12.04
C LEU A 513 20.01 16.94 12.62
N TYR A 514 19.55 15.97 11.85
CA TYR A 514 19.68 14.55 12.17
C TYR A 514 21.00 14.01 11.59
N VAL A 515 21.79 13.34 12.41
CA VAL A 515 23.13 12.84 12.05
C VAL A 515 23.19 11.35 12.35
N ASP A 516 23.59 10.53 11.38
CA ASP A 516 23.82 9.10 11.57
C ASP A 516 25.30 8.77 11.88
N GLY A 517 25.51 7.62 12.53
CA GLY A 517 26.84 7.19 12.96
C GLY A 517 27.72 6.68 11.82
N TYR A 518 27.11 6.15 10.75
CA TYR A 518 27.81 5.56 9.61
C TYR A 518 28.81 6.50 8.95
N LEU A 519 28.48 7.79 8.87
CA LEU A 519 29.33 8.78 8.20
C LEU A 519 30.74 8.92 8.85
N MET A 520 30.91 8.50 10.10
CA MET A 520 32.19 8.53 10.82
C MET A 520 33.23 7.52 10.31
N ASP A 521 32.84 6.53 9.50
CA ASP A 521 33.78 5.54 8.94
C ASP A 521 34.71 6.12 7.86
N HIS A 522 34.33 7.26 7.28
CA HIS A 522 35.04 7.85 6.15
C HIS A 522 35.72 9.15 6.56
N PRO A 523 37.06 9.25 6.45
CA PRO A 523 37.78 10.45 6.87
C PRO A 523 37.25 11.76 6.25
N ALA A 524 36.88 11.74 4.97
CA ALA A 524 36.34 12.91 4.27
C ALA A 524 34.94 13.31 4.80
N ASN A 525 34.04 12.35 4.99
CA ASN A 525 32.73 12.62 5.58
C ASN A 525 32.87 13.10 7.02
N LYS A 526 33.76 12.49 7.81
CA LYS A 526 34.04 12.94 9.18
C LYS A 526 34.48 14.39 9.21
N GLU A 527 35.46 14.77 8.39
CA GLU A 527 35.94 16.16 8.32
C GLU A 527 34.84 17.13 7.88
N ALA A 528 34.05 16.79 6.87
CA ALA A 528 32.95 17.62 6.39
C ALA A 528 31.82 17.77 7.43
N ALA A 529 31.47 16.70 8.15
CA ALA A 529 30.48 16.75 9.21
C ALA A 529 30.94 17.61 10.38
N GLN A 530 32.21 17.48 10.78
CA GLN A 530 32.80 18.35 11.80
C GLN A 530 32.76 19.81 11.33
N ALA A 531 33.15 20.11 10.10
CA ALA A 531 33.08 21.47 9.56
C ALA A 531 31.63 22.02 9.55
N ALA A 532 30.64 21.18 9.22
CA ALA A 532 29.23 21.55 9.25
C ALA A 532 28.73 21.83 10.68
N LEU A 533 29.08 20.98 11.65
CA LEU A 533 28.71 21.19 13.06
C LEU A 533 29.30 22.49 13.63
N HIS A 534 30.53 22.85 13.27
CA HIS A 534 31.14 24.13 13.66
C HIS A 534 30.49 25.35 12.97
N ALA A 535 29.83 25.16 11.81
CA ALA A 535 29.16 26.20 11.04
C ALA A 535 27.65 26.31 11.35
N LEU A 536 27.14 25.47 12.26
CA LEU A 536 25.72 25.36 12.56
C LEU A 536 25.20 26.65 13.26
N PRO A 537 24.12 27.27 12.76
CA PRO A 537 23.51 28.42 13.41
C PRO A 537 22.99 28.11 14.82
N GLU A 538 23.01 29.10 15.71
CA GLU A 538 22.43 28.99 17.05
C GLU A 538 20.91 28.72 16.98
N GLY A 539 20.41 27.82 17.82
CA GLY A 539 18.99 27.42 17.86
C GLY A 539 18.60 26.31 16.89
N VAL A 540 19.52 25.82 16.05
CA VAL A 540 19.34 24.55 15.33
C VAL A 540 19.63 23.41 16.29
N ARG A 541 18.69 22.46 16.38
CA ARG A 541 18.82 21.29 17.26
C ARG A 541 19.54 20.16 16.53
N VAL A 542 20.32 19.36 17.24
CA VAL A 542 21.05 18.21 16.70
C VAL A 542 20.56 16.93 17.36
N VAL A 543 20.15 15.96 16.55
CA VAL A 543 19.91 14.59 17.00
C VAL A 543 20.97 13.71 16.34
N LEU A 544 21.94 13.25 17.13
CA LEU A 544 22.97 12.31 16.68
C LEU A 544 22.55 10.90 17.06
N ASP A 545 22.21 10.04 16.10
CA ASP A 545 22.13 8.60 16.33
C ASP A 545 23.51 7.98 16.09
N VAL A 546 24.11 7.43 17.14
CA VAL A 546 25.47 6.87 17.06
C VAL A 546 25.51 5.50 16.40
N SER A 547 24.39 4.98 15.87
CA SER A 547 24.31 3.66 15.26
C SER A 547 24.90 3.64 13.84
N PRO A 548 25.80 2.67 13.52
CA PRO A 548 26.57 1.83 14.44
C PRO A 548 27.70 2.63 15.12
N VAL A 549 28.19 2.17 16.27
CA VAL A 549 29.22 2.89 17.05
C VAL A 549 30.58 2.89 16.36
N ILE A 550 30.77 3.82 15.41
CA ILE A 550 32.05 4.03 14.74
C ILE A 550 32.82 5.14 15.46
N GLY A 551 32.19 6.29 15.63
CA GLY A 551 32.73 7.43 16.37
C GLY A 551 31.65 8.47 16.67
N ILE A 552 32.04 9.50 17.41
CA ILE A 552 31.22 10.69 17.65
C ILE A 552 31.97 11.88 17.02
N PRO A 553 31.33 12.70 16.19
CA PRO A 553 31.99 13.85 15.59
C PRO A 553 32.32 14.92 16.64
N ASP A 554 33.54 15.45 16.57
CA ASP A 554 33.86 16.70 17.27
C ASP A 554 33.01 17.88 16.75
N GLY A 555 32.88 18.92 17.57
CA GLY A 555 32.14 20.13 17.19
C GLY A 555 30.65 20.10 17.49
N LEU A 556 30.13 19.05 18.14
CA LEU A 556 28.74 19.02 18.63
C LEU A 556 28.46 20.24 19.54
N PRO A 557 27.32 20.93 19.34
CA PRO A 557 27.00 22.14 20.10
C PRO A 557 26.84 21.81 21.60
N THR A 558 27.10 22.81 22.45
CA THR A 558 27.02 22.64 23.91
C THR A 558 25.61 22.53 24.45
N ARG A 559 24.66 23.10 23.72
CA ARG A 559 23.23 23.06 23.96
C ARG A 559 22.55 22.52 22.70
N ASP A 560 21.26 22.23 22.82
CA ASP A 560 20.43 21.83 21.67
C ASP A 560 20.91 20.57 20.94
N VAL A 561 21.55 19.65 21.67
CA VAL A 561 21.96 18.33 21.14
C VAL A 561 21.41 17.20 21.99
N ILE A 562 20.99 16.12 21.32
CA ILE A 562 20.67 14.84 21.92
C ILE A 562 21.47 13.75 21.20
N ILE A 563 22.21 12.97 21.97
CA ILE A 563 22.92 11.79 21.47
C ILE A 563 22.06 10.56 21.76
N SER A 564 21.50 9.96 20.72
CA SER A 564 20.68 8.76 20.75
C SER A 564 21.56 7.52 20.52
N MET A 565 21.34 6.48 21.32
CA MET A 565 21.99 5.18 21.17
C MET A 565 21.08 4.07 21.72
N ASN A 566 21.30 2.83 21.30
CA ASN A 566 20.73 1.68 22.00
C ASN A 566 21.63 1.23 23.16
N HIS A 567 21.12 0.33 24.01
CA HIS A 567 21.86 -0.15 25.18
C HIS A 567 23.14 -0.90 24.82
N ARG A 568 23.15 -1.67 23.73
CA ARG A 568 24.35 -2.37 23.25
C ARG A 568 25.44 -1.37 22.81
N GLU A 569 25.05 -0.31 22.11
CA GLU A 569 25.94 0.76 21.66
C GLU A 569 26.55 1.50 22.87
N ALA A 570 25.75 1.80 23.89
CA ALA A 570 26.26 2.37 25.15
C ALA A 570 27.31 1.45 25.81
N GLN A 571 27.07 0.13 25.82
CA GLN A 571 28.06 -0.85 26.30
C GLN A 571 29.33 -0.88 25.45
N GLU A 572 29.21 -0.75 24.14
CA GLU A 572 30.36 -0.70 23.23
C GLU A 572 31.21 0.55 23.44
N ILE A 573 30.59 1.72 23.61
CA ILE A 573 31.29 2.96 23.98
C ILE A 573 31.94 2.79 25.37
N GLY A 574 31.20 2.29 26.35
CA GLY A 574 31.71 2.06 27.71
C GLY A 574 32.91 1.10 27.75
N LYS A 575 32.95 0.08 26.89
CA LYS A 575 34.09 -0.84 26.76
C LYS A 575 35.35 -0.17 26.21
N ARG A 576 35.21 0.91 25.43
CA ARG A 576 36.33 1.70 24.88
C ARG A 576 36.87 2.72 25.89
N SER A 577 36.16 2.96 27.00
CA SER A 577 36.62 3.85 28.08
C SER A 577 37.76 3.23 28.88
N GLU A 578 38.73 4.06 29.27
CA GLU A 578 39.80 3.66 30.20
C GLU A 578 39.30 3.52 31.64
N ASP A 579 38.14 4.12 31.97
CA ASP A 579 37.52 4.01 33.29
C ASP A 579 36.63 2.76 33.37
N SER A 580 37.08 1.79 34.18
CA SER A 580 36.34 0.55 34.42
C SER A 580 34.96 0.75 35.04
N SER A 581 34.75 1.85 35.78
CA SER A 581 33.46 2.15 36.40
C SER A 581 32.39 2.47 35.35
N VAL A 582 32.76 3.18 34.28
CA VAL A 582 31.87 3.47 33.14
C VAL A 582 31.43 2.16 32.49
N ARG A 583 32.37 1.25 32.23
CA ARG A 583 32.09 -0.05 31.63
C ARG A 583 31.10 -0.88 32.47
N ASP A 584 31.25 -0.87 33.79
CA ASP A 584 30.40 -1.65 34.68
C ASP A 584 29.00 -1.02 34.81
N ARG A 585 28.89 0.31 34.89
CA ARG A 585 27.61 1.04 34.86
C ARG A 585 26.82 0.79 33.58
N CYS A 586 27.49 0.67 32.43
CA CYS A 586 26.81 0.44 31.15
C CYS A 586 26.08 -0.91 31.03
N ARG A 587 26.23 -1.83 32.00
CA ARG A 587 25.52 -3.12 31.97
C ARG A 587 24.02 -2.98 32.17
N GLU A 588 23.59 -1.99 32.95
CA GLU A 588 22.18 -1.72 33.22
C GLU A 588 21.72 -0.47 32.44
N PRO A 589 20.56 -0.48 31.77
CA PRO A 589 20.14 0.63 30.89
C PRO A 589 20.09 2.01 31.57
N HIS A 590 19.59 2.09 32.80
CA HIS A 590 19.53 3.34 33.57
C HIS A 590 20.93 3.91 33.84
N GLU A 591 21.81 3.07 34.40
CA GLU A 591 23.19 3.46 34.70
C GLU A 591 24.01 3.73 33.44
N ALA A 592 23.69 3.06 32.33
CA ALA A 592 24.29 3.35 31.03
C ALA A 592 23.98 4.79 30.58
N ALA A 593 22.74 5.27 30.76
CA ALA A 593 22.40 6.66 30.43
C ALA A 593 23.18 7.65 31.30
N CYS A 594 23.27 7.42 32.61
CA CYS A 594 24.06 8.29 33.49
C CYS A 594 25.56 8.27 33.14
N ALA A 595 26.13 7.08 32.89
CA ALA A 595 27.53 6.93 32.54
C ALA A 595 27.87 7.57 31.19
N MET A 596 27.00 7.42 30.18
CA MET A 596 27.17 8.07 28.88
C MET A 596 27.02 9.59 28.97
N PHE A 597 26.09 10.09 29.79
CA PHE A 597 25.98 11.52 30.06
C PHE A 597 27.26 12.09 30.70
N GLY A 598 27.79 11.41 31.72
CA GLY A 598 29.04 11.81 32.37
C GLY A 598 30.25 11.75 31.43
N LEU A 599 30.33 10.72 30.58
CA LEU A 599 31.43 10.54 29.63
C LEU A 599 31.38 11.56 28.48
N LEU A 600 30.20 11.81 27.91
CA LEU A 600 30.04 12.62 26.70
C LEU A 600 29.77 14.10 27.02
N GLY A 601 29.32 14.42 28.24
CA GLY A 601 29.02 15.79 28.66
C GLY A 601 27.88 16.45 27.85
N ARG A 602 26.98 15.63 27.29
CA ARG A 602 25.85 16.02 26.43
C ARG A 602 24.61 15.22 26.78
N PRO A 603 23.39 15.76 26.60
CA PRO A 603 22.17 14.98 26.79
C PRO A 603 22.18 13.69 25.97
N VAL A 604 21.83 12.59 26.61
CA VAL A 604 21.81 11.26 25.99
C VAL A 604 20.45 10.60 26.13
N VAL A 605 20.10 9.79 25.14
CA VAL A 605 18.96 8.87 25.19
C VAL A 605 19.49 7.45 24.94
N VAL A 606 19.31 6.57 25.91
CA VAL A 606 19.63 5.14 25.79
C VAL A 606 18.34 4.37 25.57
N ARG A 607 18.13 3.89 24.34
CA ARG A 607 17.01 3.03 23.94
C ARG A 607 17.25 1.61 24.43
N ALA A 608 16.33 1.07 25.22
CA ALA A 608 16.45 -0.23 25.87
C ALA A 608 15.38 -1.22 25.40
N GLY A 609 14.91 -1.09 24.16
CA GLY A 609 13.89 -1.96 23.56
C GLY A 609 12.61 -2.00 24.40
N ALA A 610 12.17 -3.19 24.78
CA ALA A 610 10.96 -3.38 25.59
C ALA A 610 11.04 -2.75 26.99
N ALA A 611 12.23 -2.37 27.48
CA ALA A 611 12.41 -1.64 28.73
C ALA A 611 12.21 -0.12 28.57
N GLY A 612 11.85 0.38 27.37
CA GLY A 612 11.65 1.80 27.10
C GLY A 612 12.95 2.52 26.77
N ALA A 613 13.08 3.75 27.24
CA ALA A 613 14.28 4.55 27.06
C ALA A 613 14.66 5.28 28.35
N TYR A 614 15.94 5.63 28.48
CA TYR A 614 16.48 6.35 29.63
C TYR A 614 17.17 7.62 29.14
N VAL A 615 16.77 8.77 29.71
CA VAL A 615 17.25 10.08 29.28
C VAL A 615 17.96 10.77 30.41
N ALA A 616 19.24 11.09 30.18
CA ALA A 616 20.08 11.83 31.11
C ALA A 616 20.46 13.18 30.48
N ARG A 617 20.21 14.26 31.22
CA ARG A 617 20.43 15.65 30.79
C ARG A 617 20.78 16.53 32.00
N PRO A 618 21.38 17.71 31.81
CA PRO A 618 21.69 18.59 32.94
C PRO A 618 20.41 18.97 33.70
N SER A 619 20.34 18.64 34.99
CA SER A 619 19.28 19.11 35.88
C SER A 619 19.72 20.39 36.60
N VAL A 620 18.91 21.45 36.49
CA VAL A 620 19.12 22.70 37.25
C VAL A 620 18.42 22.53 38.61
N ALA A 621 19.01 21.78 39.53
CA ALA A 621 18.67 21.90 40.94
C ALA A 621 19.34 23.16 41.50
N ALA A 622 18.74 23.79 42.52
CA ALA A 622 19.16 25.06 43.13
C ALA A 622 20.51 25.03 43.90
N THR A 623 21.40 24.11 43.55
CA THR A 623 22.74 23.93 44.12
C THR A 623 23.69 23.60 42.97
N ASP A 624 24.88 24.20 42.94
CA ASP A 624 25.90 24.14 41.86
C ASP A 624 26.48 22.72 41.57
N THR A 625 25.74 21.65 41.82
CA THR A 625 26.11 20.26 41.58
C THR A 625 25.22 19.64 40.50
N VAL A 626 25.80 19.26 39.37
CA VAL A 626 25.14 18.50 38.30
C VAL A 626 24.77 17.11 38.86
N HIS A 627 23.49 16.78 38.92
CA HIS A 627 23.03 15.43 39.27
C HIS A 627 23.06 14.53 38.05
N GLU A 628 23.79 13.41 38.14
CA GLU A 628 23.83 12.34 37.13
C GLU A 628 22.64 11.37 37.31
N ASP A 629 21.41 11.87 37.20
CA ASP A 629 20.23 11.01 37.29
C ASP A 629 19.50 10.92 35.94
N ALA A 630 18.99 9.74 35.62
CA ALA A 630 18.33 9.46 34.35
C ALA A 630 16.82 9.29 34.56
N SER A 631 16.04 9.91 33.70
CA SER A 631 14.58 9.72 33.66
C SER A 631 14.22 8.52 32.79
N HIS A 632 13.31 7.67 33.26
CA HIS A 632 12.74 6.58 32.47
C HIS A 632 11.58 7.10 31.62
N VAL A 633 11.54 6.68 30.36
CA VAL A 633 10.44 6.93 29.42
C VAL A 633 9.81 5.59 29.06
N PRO A 634 8.52 5.38 29.35
CA PRO A 634 7.85 4.10 29.10
C PRO A 634 7.67 3.85 27.59
N THR A 635 7.35 2.60 27.26
CA THR A 635 7.07 2.16 25.88
C THR A 635 5.92 1.16 25.86
N PRO A 636 5.12 1.08 24.78
CA PRO A 636 4.08 0.07 24.66
C PRO A 636 4.66 -1.35 24.66
N ARG A 637 3.96 -2.30 25.28
CA ARG A 637 4.26 -3.72 25.11
C ARG A 637 3.66 -4.21 23.80
N VAL A 638 4.50 -4.75 22.93
CA VAL A 638 4.13 -5.28 21.62
C VAL A 638 4.72 -6.67 21.43
N GLU A 639 4.11 -7.45 20.54
CA GLU A 639 4.71 -8.67 20.01
C GLU A 639 5.55 -8.27 18.79
N ALA A 640 6.87 -8.35 18.92
CA ALA A 640 7.79 -7.93 17.86
C ALA A 640 7.84 -9.01 16.75
N ILE A 641 7.55 -8.60 15.52
CA ILE A 641 7.71 -9.39 14.30
C ILE A 641 9.09 -9.15 13.70
N ASP A 642 9.47 -7.88 13.55
CA ASP A 642 10.76 -7.48 12.99
C ASP A 642 11.21 -6.15 13.61
N THR A 643 12.34 -6.14 14.30
CA THR A 643 12.85 -4.92 14.96
C THR A 643 13.64 -3.99 14.03
N ASN A 644 13.74 -4.33 12.74
CA ASN A 644 14.49 -3.56 11.77
C ASN A 644 13.93 -2.13 11.61
N GLY A 645 14.82 -1.15 11.72
CA GLY A 645 14.46 0.27 11.63
C GLY A 645 13.68 0.81 12.84
N ALA A 646 13.45 0.03 13.91
CA ALA A 646 12.80 0.54 15.13
C ALA A 646 13.61 1.68 15.77
N GLY A 647 14.93 1.60 15.69
CA GLY A 647 15.82 2.68 16.10
C GLY A 647 15.64 3.95 15.26
N ASP A 648 15.60 3.80 13.94
CA ASP A 648 15.41 4.91 13.00
C ASP A 648 14.03 5.55 13.16
N ALA A 649 12.98 4.74 13.39
CA ALA A 649 11.64 5.21 13.67
C ALA A 649 11.61 6.07 14.95
N HIS A 650 12.24 5.60 16.02
CA HIS A 650 12.39 6.37 17.25
C HIS A 650 13.14 7.69 16.98
N SER A 651 14.32 7.63 16.38
CA SER A 651 15.16 8.82 16.16
C SER A 651 14.51 9.84 15.21
N GLY A 652 13.82 9.38 14.16
CA GLY A 652 13.09 10.23 13.22
C GLY A 652 11.86 10.90 13.83
N VAL A 653 11.07 10.17 14.63
CA VAL A 653 9.92 10.75 15.37
C VAL A 653 10.38 11.73 16.44
N LEU A 654 11.49 11.45 17.14
CA LEU A 654 12.10 12.40 18.07
C LEU A 654 12.50 13.69 17.33
N ALA A 655 13.21 13.58 16.21
CA ALA A 655 13.63 14.72 15.42
C ALA A 655 12.43 15.55 14.91
N ALA A 656 11.39 14.90 14.37
CA ALA A 656 10.19 15.59 13.90
C ALA A 656 9.42 16.28 15.03
N SER A 657 9.29 15.61 16.19
CA SER A 657 8.61 16.18 17.35
C SER A 657 9.32 17.44 17.85
N LEU A 658 10.66 17.40 17.91
CA LEU A 658 11.46 18.57 18.25
C LEU A 658 11.25 19.68 17.21
N ALA A 659 11.34 19.39 15.91
CA ALA A 659 11.15 20.37 14.85
C ALA A 659 9.78 21.07 14.92
N GLN A 660 8.74 20.35 15.35
CA GLN A 660 7.38 20.87 15.58
C GLN A 660 7.20 21.60 16.92
N GLY A 661 8.23 21.68 17.76
CA GLY A 661 8.19 22.36 19.06
C GLY A 661 7.48 21.55 20.16
N ILE A 662 7.29 20.24 19.96
CA ILE A 662 6.72 19.35 20.98
C ILE A 662 7.71 19.27 22.17
N PRO A 663 7.24 19.38 23.43
CA PRO A 663 8.08 19.24 24.61
C PRO A 663 8.86 17.92 24.61
N LEU A 664 10.11 17.95 25.10
CA LEU A 664 11.05 16.83 25.00
C LEU A 664 10.48 15.55 25.62
N GLU A 665 9.86 15.63 26.79
CA GLU A 665 9.28 14.49 27.50
C GLU A 665 8.23 13.78 26.63
N ARG A 666 7.33 14.56 26.01
CA ARG A 666 6.32 14.03 25.09
C ARG A 666 6.94 13.51 23.79
N ALA A 667 7.93 14.22 23.25
CA ALA A 667 8.65 13.80 22.04
C ALA A 667 9.31 12.42 22.20
N LEU A 668 9.90 12.16 23.38
CA LEU A 668 10.51 10.87 23.71
C LEU A 668 9.46 9.76 23.86
N LEU A 669 8.30 10.07 24.45
CA LEU A 669 7.21 9.09 24.56
C LEU A 669 6.66 8.70 23.18
N LEU A 670 6.43 9.69 22.31
CA LEU A 670 6.03 9.46 20.91
C LEU A 670 7.10 8.63 20.17
N ALA A 671 8.38 8.95 20.35
CA ALA A 671 9.48 8.20 19.75
C ALA A 671 9.53 6.73 20.22
N ASN A 672 9.32 6.47 21.51
CA ASN A 672 9.20 5.11 22.05
C ASN A 672 8.03 4.34 21.44
N CYS A 673 6.86 5.00 21.34
CA CYS A 673 5.69 4.39 20.71
C CYS A 673 5.94 4.06 19.24
N ALA A 674 6.58 4.97 18.49
CA ALA A 674 6.94 4.74 17.10
C ALA A 674 7.88 3.56 16.92
N GLY A 675 8.95 3.47 17.72
CA GLY A 675 9.89 2.35 17.66
C GLY A 675 9.28 1.01 18.09
N ALA A 676 8.39 1.00 19.08
CA ALA A 676 7.69 -0.23 19.48
C ALA A 676 6.72 -0.70 18.39
N LEU A 677 5.87 0.20 17.89
CA LEU A 677 4.87 -0.14 16.88
C LEU A 677 5.50 -0.50 15.53
N SER A 678 6.61 0.14 15.14
CA SER A 678 7.32 -0.23 13.91
C SER A 678 7.85 -1.67 13.96
N ALA A 679 8.07 -2.21 15.16
CA ALA A 679 8.52 -3.58 15.33
C ALA A 679 7.42 -4.64 15.10
N THR A 680 6.17 -4.23 14.93
CA THR A 680 5.00 -5.12 14.72
C THR A 680 4.73 -5.43 13.24
N VAL A 681 5.59 -4.94 12.34
CA VAL A 681 5.50 -5.10 10.90
C VAL A 681 6.91 -5.30 10.33
N VAL A 682 7.02 -5.92 9.15
CA VAL A 682 8.31 -6.09 8.48
C VAL A 682 8.82 -4.74 7.98
N GLY A 683 10.11 -4.44 8.21
CA GLY A 683 10.72 -3.15 7.90
C GLY A 683 12.11 -3.29 7.29
N PRO A 684 12.68 -2.20 6.72
CA PRO A 684 13.30 -1.21 7.62
C PRO A 684 12.54 0.11 7.79
N ALA A 685 11.83 0.61 6.78
CA ALA A 685 11.16 1.93 6.85
C ALA A 685 9.71 1.82 7.35
N SER A 686 9.48 1.16 8.49
CA SER A 686 8.16 0.70 8.95
C SER A 686 7.48 1.59 10.00
N CYS A 687 7.82 2.88 10.03
CA CYS A 687 7.24 3.80 11.03
C CYS A 687 5.70 3.90 10.88
N PRO A 688 4.92 3.73 11.96
CA PRO A 688 3.46 3.83 11.94
C PRO A 688 2.95 5.26 11.65
N SER A 689 1.65 5.40 11.42
CA SER A 689 1.03 6.72 11.25
C SER A 689 1.08 7.56 12.53
N ARG A 690 1.14 8.90 12.39
CA ARG A 690 1.09 9.84 13.51
C ARG A 690 -0.06 9.55 14.49
N SER A 691 -1.25 9.28 14.00
CA SER A 691 -2.42 8.98 14.83
C SER A 691 -2.24 7.73 15.69
N GLN A 692 -1.59 6.69 15.15
CA GLN A 692 -1.28 5.47 15.93
C GLN A 692 -0.24 5.76 17.02
N ILE A 693 0.77 6.57 16.70
CA ILE A 693 1.81 6.97 17.65
C ILE A 693 1.21 7.80 18.79
N GLU A 694 0.42 8.83 18.46
CA GLU A 694 -0.23 9.71 19.44
C GLU A 694 -1.21 8.92 20.32
N ALA A 695 -2.04 8.05 19.74
CA ALA A 695 -2.97 7.21 20.51
C ALA A 695 -2.24 6.27 21.49
N ALA A 696 -1.11 5.68 21.07
CA ALA A 696 -0.31 4.82 21.95
C ALA A 696 0.35 5.61 23.10
N ALA A 697 0.83 6.82 22.82
CA ALA A 697 1.42 7.70 23.83
C ALA A 697 0.37 8.19 24.83
N ASP A 698 -0.81 8.61 24.37
CA ASP A 698 -1.93 9.02 25.23
C ASP A 698 -2.38 7.88 26.15
N ALA A 699 -2.41 6.65 25.64
CA ALA A 699 -2.75 5.47 26.44
C ALA A 699 -1.71 5.16 27.53
N LEU A 700 -0.44 5.53 27.33
CA LEU A 700 0.61 5.36 28.35
C LEU A 700 0.53 6.45 29.42
N GLU A 701 0.28 7.70 29.03
CA GLU A 701 0.10 8.80 29.97
C GLU A 701 -1.12 8.58 30.88
N ALA A 702 -2.25 8.15 30.30
CA ALA A 702 -3.47 7.87 31.07
C ALA A 702 -3.26 6.78 32.13
N ARG A 703 -2.40 5.79 31.88
CA ARG A 703 -2.06 4.74 32.86
C ARG A 703 -1.15 5.22 33.96
N ALA A 704 -0.27 6.18 33.67
CA ALA A 704 0.63 6.77 34.67
C ALA A 704 -0.11 7.67 35.67
N ASP A 705 -1.26 8.24 35.28
CA ASP A 705 -2.13 9.03 36.16
C ASP A 705 -3.05 8.17 37.06
N GLU A 706 -3.19 6.87 36.76
CA GLU A 706 -4.00 5.91 37.53
C GLU A 706 -3.19 5.12 38.60
N GLU A 707 -1.86 5.16 38.54
CA GLU A 707 -0.91 4.56 39.51
C GLU A 707 -0.43 5.59 40.54
#